data_AF-A0A7V2GE35-F1
#
_entry.id   AF-A0A7V2GE35-F1
#
_cell.length_a   1.000
_cell.length_b   1.000
_cell.length_c   1.000
_cell.angle_alpha   90.00
_cell.angle_beta   90.00
_cell.angle_gamma   90.00
#
_symmetry.space_group_name_H-M   'P 1'
#
loop_
_entity.id
_entity.type
_entity.pdbx_description
1 polymer ?
#
loop_
_entity_poly.entity_id
_entity_poly.type
_entity_poly.pdbx_seq_one_letter_code
_entity_poly.pdbx_strand_id
1 'polypeptide(L)'
;MRKILLWSQSHPWIVITIVAFATILSLYSARNLRVDASTEGMMIQGDPAQDYYRETLKKFGTDNITVIFIEDKDLFSPEKLKFIDELAFRFEELHGVSKVESLYSVTNFKGAEGGLETNPLMDWPPETPEEVEQIKEDALRSPILRDSLISKNATATAINLFIEGDAGDPEFNVKFSRKVDEIIKPFEERFDSIFQIGLSYTRRLITDNIMGDTIKLVPLAAFVLLLTLVISMRSASGALLPMLTAGTSIIWTAGFMSYSNIPLNVLTVIVPALIIVIGSTEDIHILSEYLEGIEETGGNKNEAIKIMSGKVGTAVLLTSMTTFIGFLSITLNQITLLKQFGIAAAFGLLVNPLATCMLAPVYLHFFGSTKVKTAKIHESGVMHRFFDTAATIILRIIRNKRMVLTCFLGGAALIGLFTFSVKVDNDLLGYFKENSPMRNRSQILHDNLSGAQTFFIRISSGFPGTFKQPENLKQIEAIQRYIADNGMFDKTQSLVDNISLIHREMNGGKNEYYKTPDTADLIAQYLLFLHRDEISRYVTSDYGEANILVRHNISSSYELKEALSELKRHINATLNPHFIWGFTGENILINAAADSMAEGQAKSLSLVLVLIFVIMSILFVNVKAGALSLIPNLFPIVLNFGIMGIFGIPLNTGTAMVAAIAIGIAVDDTIHLMSRYNTEMRLLQSQDKAVDVCIHAEVRPVISTSVALALGFAVLGFSNFVPVISFGLLSSIVMIFAIIGDLFITPILLSSTQLMTLWDVLGLQLQQAVIKNAELFRDLRPWQMKRIVLLGRVFSKQAGELAVVQGEEGASMYLLLEGRGEVVTKDKKTGRDVVLTELNPGDVFGEIALVEPGPRSADVRAIEPLRYLEIDWNGLRRIQRIYPRIASRLFLNLSRILGIRLAKTDKLLFES
;
A
#
# COMPACT_ATOMS: atom_id res chain seq x y z
N MET A 1 8.53 -6.16 -23.36
CA MET A 1 9.15 -4.82 -23.31
C MET A 1 10.19 -4.56 -24.40
N ARG A 2 11.31 -5.29 -24.53
CA ARG A 2 12.33 -5.03 -25.58
C ARG A 2 11.76 -4.82 -27.00
N LYS A 3 10.87 -5.72 -27.44
CA LYS A 3 10.21 -5.59 -28.75
C LYS A 3 9.34 -4.33 -28.86
N ILE A 4 8.67 -3.95 -27.78
CA ILE A 4 7.84 -2.73 -27.71
C ILE A 4 8.74 -1.51 -27.83
N LEU A 5 9.83 -1.43 -27.05
CA LEU A 5 10.77 -0.30 -27.10
C LEU A 5 11.32 -0.07 -28.53
N LEU A 6 11.78 -1.15 -29.19
CA LEU A 6 12.29 -1.09 -30.56
C LEU A 6 11.19 -0.73 -31.58
N TRP A 7 9.99 -1.27 -31.40
CA TRP A 7 8.85 -0.94 -32.26
C TRP A 7 8.46 0.53 -32.13
N SER A 8 8.40 1.05 -30.90
CA SER A 8 8.09 2.45 -30.61
C SER A 8 9.09 3.41 -31.22
N GLN A 9 10.38 3.05 -31.20
CA GLN A 9 11.42 3.82 -31.88
C GLN A 9 11.22 3.86 -33.40
N SER A 10 10.83 2.73 -34.01
CA SER A 10 10.66 2.62 -35.46
C SER A 10 9.36 3.27 -36.00
N HIS A 11 8.32 3.40 -35.16
CA HIS A 11 7.00 3.90 -35.56
C HIS A 11 6.46 5.00 -34.61
N PRO A 12 7.19 6.12 -34.41
CA PRO A 12 6.86 7.10 -33.38
C PRO A 12 5.49 7.74 -33.56
N TRP A 13 5.08 8.04 -34.79
CA TRP A 13 3.77 8.64 -35.08
C TRP A 13 2.59 7.72 -34.75
N ILE A 14 2.73 6.42 -35.03
CA ILE A 14 1.68 5.42 -34.72
C ILE A 14 1.51 5.33 -33.20
N VAL A 15 2.62 5.30 -32.45
CA VAL A 15 2.58 5.28 -30.98
C VAL A 15 1.88 6.52 -30.43
N ILE A 16 2.23 7.71 -30.92
CA ILE A 16 1.60 8.97 -30.49
C ILE A 16 0.08 8.91 -30.73
N THR A 17 -0.36 8.44 -31.88
CA THR A 17 -1.80 8.30 -32.18
C THR A 17 -2.49 7.31 -31.24
N ILE A 18 -1.88 6.14 -30.98
CA ILE A 18 -2.44 5.14 -30.05
C ILE A 18 -2.56 5.71 -28.64
N VAL A 19 -1.49 6.34 -28.13
CA VAL A 19 -1.47 6.93 -26.79
C VAL A 19 -2.49 8.06 -26.70
N ALA A 20 -2.53 8.96 -27.68
CA ALA A 20 -3.49 10.07 -27.71
C ALA A 20 -4.94 9.56 -27.72
N PHE A 21 -5.24 8.54 -28.52
CA PHE A 21 -6.57 7.94 -28.57
C PHE A 21 -6.98 7.32 -27.22
N ALA A 22 -6.09 6.52 -26.61
CA ALA A 22 -6.34 5.92 -25.30
C ALA A 22 -6.50 6.99 -24.20
N THR A 23 -5.72 8.06 -24.25
CA THR A 23 -5.82 9.19 -23.31
C THR A 23 -7.14 9.94 -23.47
N ILE A 24 -7.59 10.22 -24.69
CA ILE A 24 -8.88 10.89 -24.94
C ILE A 24 -10.04 10.02 -24.45
N LEU A 25 -10.02 8.72 -24.73
CA LEU A 25 -11.04 7.77 -24.26
C LEU A 25 -11.08 7.72 -22.73
N SER A 26 -9.91 7.64 -22.09
CA SER A 26 -9.80 7.62 -20.64
C SER A 26 -10.27 8.92 -20.01
N LEU A 27 -9.95 10.07 -20.61
CA LEU A 27 -10.39 11.39 -20.14
C LEU A 27 -11.91 11.56 -20.26
N TYR A 28 -12.51 11.01 -21.32
CA TYR A 28 -13.97 10.98 -21.46
C TYR A 28 -14.62 10.15 -20.35
N SER A 29 -14.08 8.96 -20.06
CA SER A 29 -14.55 8.11 -18.95
C SER A 29 -14.37 8.79 -17.58
N ALA A 30 -13.21 9.42 -17.34
CA ALA A 30 -12.84 10.01 -16.06
C ALA A 30 -13.75 11.16 -15.61
N ARG A 31 -14.52 11.79 -16.51
CA ARG A 31 -15.52 12.82 -16.15
C ARG A 31 -16.63 12.30 -15.23
N ASN A 32 -16.88 10.99 -15.26
CA ASN A 32 -17.90 10.33 -14.44
C ASN A 32 -17.33 9.75 -13.14
N LEU A 33 -16.07 10.05 -12.80
CA LEU A 33 -15.44 9.54 -11.59
C LEU A 33 -16.14 10.14 -10.36
N ARG A 34 -16.76 9.27 -9.56
CA ARG A 34 -17.50 9.66 -8.35
C ARG A 34 -16.56 9.75 -7.16
N VAL A 35 -16.85 10.64 -6.22
CA VAL A 35 -16.20 10.69 -4.91
C VAL A 35 -17.08 9.93 -3.93
N ASP A 36 -16.48 9.02 -3.18
CA ASP A 36 -17.16 8.27 -2.13
C ASP A 36 -16.53 8.60 -0.77
N ALA A 37 -17.28 9.36 0.02
CA ALA A 37 -16.94 9.72 1.39
C ALA A 37 -17.68 8.85 2.42
N SER A 38 -18.35 7.77 1.98
CA SER A 38 -19.06 6.88 2.86
C SER A 38 -18.11 6.00 3.68
N THR A 39 -18.59 5.64 4.85
CA THR A 39 -17.98 4.72 5.81
C THR A 39 -18.25 3.26 5.46
N GLU A 40 -19.18 2.97 4.54
CA GLU A 40 -19.47 1.62 4.04
C GLU A 40 -18.24 0.95 3.42
N GLY A 41 -17.39 1.74 2.75
CA GLY A 41 -16.13 1.24 2.21
C GLY A 41 -15.18 0.65 3.26
N MET A 42 -15.32 1.09 4.53
CA MET A 42 -14.49 0.64 5.65
C MET A 42 -14.96 -0.70 6.22
N MET A 43 -16.10 -1.22 5.77
CA MET A 43 -16.69 -2.47 6.24
C MET A 43 -16.23 -3.68 5.40
N ILE A 44 -16.48 -4.87 5.92
CA ILE A 44 -16.23 -6.14 5.24
C ILE A 44 -17.23 -6.31 4.09
N GLN A 45 -16.74 -6.59 2.89
CA GLN A 45 -17.60 -6.77 1.72
C GLN A 45 -18.43 -8.05 1.80
N GLY A 46 -19.75 -7.92 1.66
CA GLY A 46 -20.67 -9.07 1.61
C GLY A 46 -20.88 -9.75 2.96
N ASP A 47 -20.58 -9.06 4.05
CA ASP A 47 -20.83 -9.56 5.41
C ASP A 47 -22.35 -9.59 5.70
N PRO A 48 -22.93 -10.73 6.13
CA PRO A 48 -24.32 -10.82 6.55
C PRO A 48 -24.71 -9.80 7.65
N ALA A 49 -23.75 -9.33 8.44
CA ALA A 49 -23.99 -8.28 9.42
C ALA A 49 -24.48 -6.96 8.77
N GLN A 50 -24.08 -6.67 7.53
CA GLN A 50 -24.60 -5.52 6.77
C GLN A 50 -26.08 -5.68 6.43
N ASP A 51 -26.53 -6.90 6.10
CA ASP A 51 -27.95 -7.17 5.83
C ASP A 51 -28.77 -7.05 7.11
N TYR A 52 -28.26 -7.56 8.23
CA TYR A 52 -28.87 -7.40 9.55
C TYR A 52 -29.01 -5.92 9.94
N TYR A 53 -27.99 -5.11 9.66
CA TYR A 53 -28.03 -3.66 9.85
C TYR A 53 -29.06 -2.98 8.95
N ARG A 54 -29.07 -3.27 7.65
CA ARG A 54 -30.05 -2.71 6.71
C ARG A 54 -31.48 -3.09 7.04
N GLU A 55 -31.72 -4.32 7.51
CA GLU A 55 -33.03 -4.75 7.99
C GLU A 55 -33.45 -3.99 9.26
N THR A 56 -32.50 -3.74 10.16
CA THR A 56 -32.74 -2.97 11.40
C THR A 56 -33.16 -1.54 11.06
N LEU A 57 -32.46 -0.87 10.14
CA LEU A 57 -32.84 0.48 9.69
C LEU A 57 -34.21 0.53 9.02
N LYS A 58 -34.59 -0.51 8.25
CA LYS A 58 -35.93 -0.60 7.66
C LYS A 58 -37.04 -0.74 8.70
N LYS A 59 -36.77 -1.40 9.83
CA LYS A 59 -37.76 -1.68 10.89
C LYS A 59 -37.88 -0.54 11.90
N PHE A 60 -36.76 0.04 12.31
CA PHE A 60 -36.68 0.99 13.42
C PHE A 60 -36.32 2.42 12.97
N GLY A 61 -36.16 2.65 11.66
CA GLY A 61 -35.83 3.97 11.11
C GLY A 61 -34.33 4.24 11.00
N THR A 62 -34.02 5.43 10.50
CA THR A 62 -32.64 5.86 10.20
C THR A 62 -31.85 6.21 11.47
N ASP A 63 -30.56 5.85 11.45
CA ASP A 63 -29.52 6.31 12.38
C ASP A 63 -28.69 7.47 11.80
N ASN A 64 -29.05 7.93 10.59
CA ASN A 64 -28.49 9.13 9.99
C ASN A 64 -29.09 10.38 10.65
N ILE A 65 -28.48 10.77 11.77
CA ILE A 65 -28.85 11.93 12.57
C ILE A 65 -27.77 12.99 12.41
N THR A 66 -28.19 14.23 12.17
CA THR A 66 -27.32 15.41 12.32
C THR A 66 -27.76 16.19 13.53
N VAL A 67 -26.87 16.32 14.51
CA VAL A 67 -27.09 17.03 15.76
C VAL A 67 -26.61 18.47 15.58
N ILE A 68 -27.50 19.43 15.83
CA ILE A 68 -27.14 20.83 15.95
C ILE A 68 -26.95 21.10 17.43
N PHE A 69 -25.71 21.25 17.86
CA PHE A 69 -25.35 21.58 19.23
C PHE A 69 -25.44 23.08 19.44
N ILE A 70 -26.04 23.49 20.56
CA ILE A 70 -26.20 24.89 20.95
C ILE A 70 -25.81 25.00 22.43
N GLU A 71 -24.91 25.91 22.77
CA GLU A 71 -24.49 26.20 24.14
C GLU A 71 -24.50 27.71 24.39
N ASP A 72 -25.04 28.08 25.54
CA ASP A 72 -25.10 29.45 26.03
C ASP A 72 -25.35 29.46 27.54
N LYS A 73 -24.70 30.37 28.27
CA LYS A 73 -24.92 30.49 29.73
C LYS A 73 -26.36 30.87 30.08
N ASP A 74 -27.02 31.65 29.23
CA ASP A 74 -28.40 32.13 29.39
C ASP A 74 -29.34 31.46 28.37
N LEU A 75 -29.09 30.18 28.06
CA LEU A 75 -29.84 29.38 27.09
C LEU A 75 -31.36 29.43 27.33
N PHE A 76 -31.77 29.32 28.59
CA PHE A 76 -33.17 29.48 29.01
C PHE A 76 -33.48 30.95 29.24
N SER A 77 -33.59 31.69 28.14
CA SER A 77 -34.14 33.04 28.11
C SER A 77 -35.16 33.16 26.96
N PRO A 78 -36.19 34.03 27.09
CA PRO A 78 -37.23 34.17 26.07
C PRO A 78 -36.68 34.41 24.66
N GLU A 79 -35.62 35.24 24.56
CA GLU A 79 -34.97 35.57 23.30
C GLU A 79 -34.27 34.35 22.66
N LYS A 80 -33.51 33.59 23.45
CA LYS A 80 -32.74 32.42 22.95
C LYS A 80 -33.65 31.27 22.57
N LEU A 81 -34.68 31.00 23.37
CA LEU A 81 -35.68 29.97 23.07
C LEU A 81 -36.41 30.30 21.75
N LYS A 82 -36.77 31.57 21.54
CA LYS A 82 -37.32 32.02 20.25
C LYS A 82 -36.37 31.79 19.06
N PHE A 83 -35.07 31.98 19.24
CA PHE A 83 -34.10 31.65 18.18
C PHE A 83 -33.99 30.14 17.92
N ILE A 84 -34.13 29.31 18.96
CA ILE A 84 -34.16 27.84 18.81
C ILE A 84 -35.41 27.39 18.05
N ASP A 85 -36.57 28.01 18.31
CA ASP A 85 -37.81 27.78 17.56
C ASP A 85 -37.65 28.14 16.07
N GLU A 86 -37.11 29.33 15.79
CA GLU A 86 -36.85 29.79 14.43
C GLU A 86 -35.88 28.84 13.68
N LEU A 87 -34.86 28.34 14.36
CA LEU A 87 -33.94 27.33 13.81
C LEU A 87 -34.66 26.02 13.52
N ALA A 88 -35.44 25.50 14.48
CA ALA A 88 -36.18 24.25 14.31
C ALA A 88 -37.12 24.31 13.10
N PHE A 89 -37.90 25.39 12.97
CA PHE A 89 -38.80 25.60 11.84
C PHE A 89 -38.06 25.64 10.49
N ARG A 90 -36.95 26.37 10.41
CA ARG A 90 -36.13 26.43 9.18
C ARG A 90 -35.53 25.07 8.80
N PHE A 91 -35.25 24.21 9.78
CA PHE A 91 -34.77 22.85 9.52
C PHE A 91 -35.89 21.90 9.08
N GLU A 92 -37.13 22.08 9.53
CA GLU A 92 -38.27 21.28 9.06
C GLU A 92 -38.55 21.50 7.56
N GLU A 93 -38.35 22.72 7.05
CA GLU A 93 -38.50 23.04 5.62
C GLU A 93 -37.32 22.51 4.76
N LEU A 94 -36.26 22.01 5.39
CA LEU A 94 -35.06 21.59 4.68
C LEU A 94 -35.26 20.25 3.98
N HIS A 95 -35.12 20.23 2.65
CA HIS A 95 -35.26 19.00 1.85
C HIS A 95 -34.34 17.87 2.35
N GLY A 96 -34.94 16.71 2.63
CA GLY A 96 -34.28 15.51 3.12
C GLY A 96 -34.30 15.34 4.64
N VAL A 97 -34.82 16.31 5.39
CA VAL A 97 -35.18 16.14 6.81
C VAL A 97 -36.54 15.46 6.87
N SER A 98 -36.62 14.29 7.53
CA SER A 98 -37.89 13.58 7.75
C SER A 98 -38.52 13.92 9.10
N LYS A 99 -37.69 14.26 10.09
CA LYS A 99 -38.13 14.68 11.43
C LYS A 99 -37.11 15.62 12.04
N VAL A 100 -37.58 16.67 12.70
CA VAL A 100 -36.80 17.51 13.60
C VAL A 100 -37.19 17.15 15.02
N GLU A 101 -36.21 16.93 15.88
CA GLU A 101 -36.42 16.74 17.32
C GLU A 101 -35.68 17.85 18.08
N SER A 102 -36.45 18.72 18.71
CA SER A 102 -35.99 19.88 19.48
C SER A 102 -36.82 20.00 20.77
N LEU A 103 -36.55 21.04 21.56
CA LEU A 103 -37.34 21.36 22.75
C LEU A 103 -38.83 21.64 22.44
N TYR A 104 -39.17 21.95 21.18
CA TYR A 104 -40.53 22.25 20.74
C TYR A 104 -41.32 21.04 20.24
N SER A 105 -40.63 19.93 19.98
CA SER A 105 -41.25 18.73 19.39
C SER A 105 -41.20 17.52 20.31
N VAL A 106 -40.38 17.57 21.37
CA VAL A 106 -40.31 16.47 22.35
C VAL A 106 -41.51 16.47 23.26
N THR A 107 -42.12 15.29 23.40
CA THR A 107 -43.27 15.09 24.26
C THR A 107 -42.86 15.16 25.73
N ASN A 108 -43.55 16.01 26.49
CA ASN A 108 -43.41 16.11 27.93
C ASN A 108 -44.52 15.30 28.60
N PHE A 109 -44.13 14.23 29.30
CA PHE A 109 -45.05 13.45 30.12
C PHE A 109 -45.07 14.04 31.52
N LYS A 110 -46.21 14.60 31.93
CA LYS A 110 -46.39 15.20 33.27
C LYS A 110 -47.68 14.71 33.91
N GLY A 111 -47.60 14.28 35.17
CA GLY A 111 -48.80 13.90 35.92
C GLY A 111 -49.67 15.12 36.23
N ALA A 112 -50.96 15.05 35.90
CA ALA A 112 -51.98 16.04 36.24
C ALA A 112 -53.08 15.40 37.12
N GLU A 113 -53.95 16.19 37.75
CA GLU A 113 -55.00 15.66 38.64
C GLU A 113 -55.91 14.65 37.90
N GLY A 114 -55.66 13.35 38.15
CA GLY A 114 -56.43 12.25 37.58
C GLY A 114 -56.03 11.83 36.15
N GLY A 115 -54.91 12.31 35.60
CA GLY A 115 -54.49 12.00 34.23
C GLY A 115 -53.02 12.28 33.92
N LEU A 116 -52.67 12.16 32.64
CA LEU A 116 -51.34 12.42 32.09
C LEU A 116 -51.44 13.50 31.02
N GLU A 117 -50.63 14.55 31.15
CA GLU A 117 -50.40 15.53 30.10
C GLU A 117 -49.32 14.99 29.16
N THR A 118 -49.57 15.08 27.84
CA THR A 118 -48.70 14.56 26.78
C THR A 118 -48.43 15.62 25.71
N ASN A 119 -48.41 16.89 26.11
CA ASN A 119 -48.14 17.99 25.20
C ASN A 119 -46.63 18.08 24.92
N PRO A 120 -46.21 18.74 23.82
CA PRO A 120 -44.82 19.13 23.65
C PRO A 120 -44.29 19.88 24.87
N LEU A 121 -42.99 19.78 25.14
CA LEU A 121 -42.34 20.51 26.24
C LEU A 121 -42.56 22.02 26.10
N MET A 122 -42.60 22.53 24.87
CA MET A 122 -43.00 23.90 24.54
C MET A 122 -43.77 23.92 23.22
N ASP A 123 -44.95 24.53 23.21
CA ASP A 123 -45.75 24.74 21.99
C ASP A 123 -45.43 26.09 21.31
N TRP A 124 -45.01 27.09 22.08
CA TRP A 124 -44.61 28.41 21.60
C TRP A 124 -43.46 28.96 22.46
N PRO A 125 -42.67 29.92 21.95
CA PRO A 125 -41.63 30.57 22.74
C PRO A 125 -42.21 31.27 23.99
N PRO A 126 -41.68 31.03 25.20
CA PRO A 126 -42.22 31.62 26.41
C PRO A 126 -42.04 33.14 26.44
N GLU A 127 -43.02 33.86 26.99
CA GLU A 127 -43.00 35.33 27.06
C GLU A 127 -42.58 35.84 28.44
N THR A 128 -42.77 35.03 29.49
CA THR A 128 -42.51 35.42 30.88
C THR A 128 -41.34 34.64 31.49
N PRO A 129 -40.54 35.24 32.40
CA PRO A 129 -39.49 34.54 33.13
C PRO A 129 -39.99 33.33 33.92
N GLU A 130 -41.23 33.38 34.43
CA GLU A 130 -41.85 32.29 35.17
C GLU A 130 -42.11 31.07 34.28
N GLU A 131 -42.61 31.27 33.05
CA GLU A 131 -42.78 30.20 32.06
C GLU A 131 -41.44 29.55 31.71
N VAL A 132 -40.39 30.35 31.51
CA VAL A 132 -39.04 29.88 31.19
C VAL A 132 -38.50 28.97 32.29
N GLU A 133 -38.62 29.37 33.56
CA GLU A 133 -38.14 28.55 34.67
C GLU A 133 -38.97 27.25 34.81
N GLN A 134 -40.28 27.31 34.57
CA GLN A 134 -41.13 26.12 34.59
C GLN A 134 -40.73 25.11 33.49
N ILE A 135 -40.49 25.58 32.27
CA ILE A 135 -40.01 24.74 31.15
C ILE A 135 -38.67 24.12 31.49
N LYS A 136 -37.74 24.91 32.04
CA LYS A 136 -36.42 24.45 32.46
C LYS A 136 -36.51 23.36 33.52
N GLU A 137 -37.36 23.53 34.53
CA GLU A 137 -37.60 22.51 35.55
C GLU A 137 -38.20 21.24 34.96
N ASP A 138 -39.22 21.36 34.11
CA ASP A 138 -39.87 20.21 33.47
C ASP A 138 -38.89 19.43 32.58
N ALA A 139 -38.05 20.14 31.84
CA ALA A 139 -37.06 19.53 30.96
C ALA A 139 -35.95 18.80 31.76
N LEU A 140 -35.47 19.38 32.85
CA LEU A 140 -34.47 18.76 33.74
C LEU A 140 -35.04 17.60 34.56
N ARG A 141 -36.36 17.60 34.84
CA ARG A 141 -37.06 16.52 35.54
C ARG A 141 -37.24 15.26 34.69
N SER A 142 -37.25 15.39 33.36
CA SER A 142 -37.34 14.25 32.45
C SER A 142 -36.00 13.52 32.30
N PRO A 143 -35.89 12.25 32.73
CA PRO A 143 -34.66 11.47 32.59
C PRO A 143 -34.32 11.17 31.13
N ILE A 144 -35.30 11.21 30.22
CA ILE A 144 -35.09 10.95 28.78
C ILE A 144 -34.39 12.14 28.13
N LEU A 145 -34.81 13.37 28.46
CA LEU A 145 -34.29 14.62 27.91
C LEU A 145 -32.93 15.00 28.49
N ARG A 146 -32.79 14.90 29.82
CA ARG A 146 -31.54 15.21 30.52
C ARG A 146 -30.38 14.40 29.96
N ASP A 147 -29.23 15.02 29.71
CA ASP A 147 -28.03 14.45 29.08
C ASP A 147 -28.21 14.00 27.61
N SER A 148 -29.43 13.91 27.06
CA SER A 148 -29.63 13.52 25.66
C SER A 148 -29.88 14.71 24.75
N LEU A 149 -30.80 15.59 25.18
CA LEU A 149 -31.21 16.79 24.47
C LEU A 149 -30.80 18.05 25.24
N ILE A 150 -30.68 17.99 26.57
CA ILE A 150 -30.34 19.14 27.44
C ILE A 150 -29.25 18.74 28.44
N SER A 151 -28.25 19.59 28.64
CA SER A 151 -27.17 19.34 29.61
C SER A 151 -27.65 19.39 31.07
N LYS A 152 -26.88 18.79 32.00
CA LYS A 152 -27.23 18.75 33.45
C LYS A 152 -27.43 20.13 34.08
N ASN A 153 -26.73 21.13 33.58
CA ASN A 153 -26.76 22.52 34.04
C ASN A 153 -27.68 23.41 33.19
N ALA A 154 -28.41 22.85 32.21
CA ALA A 154 -29.31 23.59 31.32
C ALA A 154 -28.64 24.72 30.51
N THR A 155 -27.32 24.63 30.25
CA THR A 155 -26.58 25.60 29.42
C THR A 155 -26.34 25.11 27.99
N ALA A 156 -26.64 23.85 27.68
CA ALA A 156 -26.54 23.32 26.33
C ALA A 156 -27.77 22.52 25.94
N THR A 157 -28.12 22.57 24.66
CA THR A 157 -29.20 21.82 24.05
C THR A 157 -28.80 21.27 22.68
N ALA A 158 -29.56 20.32 22.17
CA ALA A 158 -29.41 19.75 20.84
C ALA A 158 -30.70 19.87 20.02
N ILE A 159 -30.57 20.06 18.71
CA ILE A 159 -31.62 19.83 17.73
C ILE A 159 -31.19 18.63 16.87
N ASN A 160 -31.93 17.53 16.92
CA ASN A 160 -31.64 16.33 16.13
C ASN A 160 -32.40 16.38 14.81
N LEU A 161 -31.68 16.37 13.70
CA LEU A 161 -32.21 16.31 12.35
C LEU A 161 -32.12 14.87 11.86
N PHE A 162 -33.26 14.23 11.66
CA PHE A 162 -33.33 12.89 11.08
C PHE A 162 -33.37 13.00 9.56
N ILE A 163 -32.41 12.36 8.91
CA ILE A 163 -32.17 12.55 7.48
C ILE A 163 -32.53 11.29 6.72
N GLU A 164 -33.42 11.46 5.74
CA GLU A 164 -33.65 10.48 4.68
C GLU A 164 -32.87 10.92 3.45
N GLY A 165 -31.75 10.24 3.20
CA GLY A 165 -30.87 10.59 2.09
C GLY A 165 -31.53 10.35 0.73
N ASP A 166 -31.19 11.19 -0.24
CA ASP A 166 -31.55 10.96 -1.64
C ASP A 166 -30.55 9.98 -2.28
N ALA A 167 -31.00 8.75 -2.54
CA ALA A 167 -30.20 7.72 -3.19
C ALA A 167 -29.75 8.10 -4.63
N GLY A 168 -30.39 9.10 -5.24
CA GLY A 168 -30.09 9.61 -6.58
C GLY A 168 -29.04 10.73 -6.63
N ASP A 169 -28.73 11.40 -5.51
CA ASP A 169 -27.76 12.51 -5.46
C ASP A 169 -26.51 12.13 -4.65
N PRO A 170 -25.39 11.77 -5.30
CA PRO A 170 -24.11 11.45 -4.64
C PRO A 170 -23.56 12.59 -3.77
N GLU A 171 -23.95 13.84 -4.04
CA GLU A 171 -23.50 15.02 -3.32
C GLU A 171 -24.50 15.48 -2.25
N PHE A 172 -25.59 14.74 -2.03
CA PHE A 172 -26.66 15.11 -1.10
C PHE A 172 -26.11 15.52 0.27
N ASN A 173 -25.27 14.68 0.88
CA ASN A 173 -24.72 14.93 2.22
C ASN A 173 -23.88 16.23 2.28
N VAL A 174 -23.12 16.52 1.21
CA VAL A 174 -22.28 17.73 1.10
C VAL A 174 -23.16 18.97 0.98
N LYS A 175 -24.16 18.94 0.10
CA LYS A 175 -25.10 20.04 -0.12
C LYS A 175 -25.96 20.29 1.12
N PHE A 176 -26.46 19.22 1.74
CA PHE A 176 -27.23 19.26 2.97
C PHE A 176 -26.45 19.92 4.10
N SER A 177 -25.24 19.43 4.39
CA SER A 177 -24.40 19.99 5.44
C SER A 177 -24.08 21.48 5.18
N ARG A 178 -23.85 21.88 3.92
CA ARG A 178 -23.62 23.30 3.59
C ARG A 178 -24.85 24.16 3.87
N LYS A 179 -26.04 23.69 3.50
CA LYS A 179 -27.30 24.40 3.81
C LYS A 179 -27.54 24.52 5.32
N VAL A 180 -27.20 23.50 6.09
CA VAL A 180 -27.29 23.56 7.56
C VAL A 180 -26.37 24.66 8.12
N ASP A 181 -25.11 24.76 7.65
CA ASP A 181 -24.22 25.87 8.05
C ASP A 181 -24.79 27.23 7.64
N GLU A 182 -25.38 27.35 6.44
CA GLU A 182 -26.01 28.58 5.96
C GLU A 182 -27.19 29.02 6.85
N ILE A 183 -27.98 28.06 7.37
CA ILE A 183 -29.09 28.32 8.30
C ILE A 183 -28.58 28.75 9.68
N ILE A 184 -27.50 28.13 10.16
CA ILE A 184 -26.91 28.40 11.49
C ILE A 184 -26.15 29.73 11.53
N LYS A 185 -25.49 30.11 10.44
CA LYS A 185 -24.58 31.26 10.38
C LYS A 185 -25.13 32.58 10.96
N PRO A 186 -26.39 32.99 10.73
CA PRO A 186 -26.95 34.20 11.35
C PRO A 186 -27.07 34.14 12.87
N PHE A 187 -27.04 32.95 13.46
CA PHE A 187 -27.18 32.69 14.89
C PHE A 187 -25.84 32.43 15.60
N GLU A 188 -24.71 32.36 14.88
CA GLU A 188 -23.38 32.13 15.49
C GLU A 188 -22.99 33.22 16.49
N GLU A 189 -23.35 34.48 16.24
CA GLU A 189 -23.11 35.59 17.18
C GLU A 189 -24.16 35.67 18.30
N ARG A 190 -25.20 34.82 18.25
CA ARG A 190 -26.32 34.80 19.18
C ARG A 190 -26.21 33.69 20.20
N PHE A 191 -25.21 32.82 20.15
CA PHE A 191 -24.96 31.78 21.15
C PHE A 191 -23.46 31.74 21.46
N ASP A 192 -23.08 31.28 22.67
CA ASP A 192 -21.66 31.09 23.01
C ASP A 192 -20.99 30.07 22.06
N SER A 193 -21.73 29.02 21.68
CA SER A 193 -21.31 28.03 20.69
C SER A 193 -22.52 27.44 19.97
N ILE A 194 -22.45 27.35 18.63
CA ILE A 194 -23.44 26.65 17.82
C ILE A 194 -22.76 25.95 16.65
N PHE A 195 -23.04 24.66 16.45
CA PHE A 195 -22.47 23.91 15.34
C PHE A 195 -23.26 22.65 14.99
N GLN A 196 -23.11 22.19 13.74
CA GLN A 196 -23.56 20.86 13.34
C GLN A 196 -22.47 19.79 13.58
N ILE A 197 -22.92 18.59 13.91
CA ILE A 197 -22.13 17.35 13.94
C ILE A 197 -23.02 16.17 13.54
N GLY A 198 -22.47 15.18 12.87
CA GLY A 198 -23.22 14.03 12.38
C GLY A 198 -22.65 13.49 11.08
N LEU A 199 -23.30 12.49 10.52
CA LEU A 199 -22.80 11.77 9.35
C LEU A 199 -22.65 12.68 8.11
N SER A 200 -23.62 13.56 7.86
CA SER A 200 -23.59 14.48 6.71
C SER A 200 -22.40 15.46 6.78
N TYR A 201 -22.14 16.02 7.97
CA TYR A 201 -20.99 16.89 8.20
C TYR A 201 -19.66 16.13 8.08
N THR A 202 -19.57 14.93 8.66
CA THR A 202 -18.39 14.08 8.55
C THR A 202 -18.08 13.73 7.09
N ARG A 203 -19.07 13.32 6.30
CA ARG A 203 -18.92 13.00 4.86
C ARG A 203 -18.50 14.23 4.05
N ARG A 204 -19.02 15.42 4.37
CA ARG A 204 -18.55 16.67 3.77
C ARG A 204 -17.09 16.94 4.07
N LEU A 205 -16.67 16.86 5.34
CA LEU A 205 -15.26 17.08 5.71
C LEU A 205 -14.32 16.08 5.03
N ILE A 206 -14.73 14.81 4.91
CA ILE A 206 -13.97 13.80 4.15
C ILE A 206 -13.85 14.22 2.68
N THR A 207 -14.96 14.60 2.04
CA THR A 207 -14.99 15.02 0.64
C THR A 207 -14.11 16.25 0.39
N ASP A 208 -14.24 17.29 1.24
CA ASP A 208 -13.47 18.52 1.13
C ASP A 208 -11.97 18.26 1.31
N ASN A 209 -11.58 17.35 2.22
CA ASN A 209 -10.19 16.95 2.39
C ASN A 209 -9.67 16.12 1.21
N ILE A 210 -10.45 15.18 0.66
CA ILE A 210 -10.06 14.40 -0.54
C ILE A 210 -9.81 15.32 -1.73
N MET A 211 -10.71 16.28 -1.97
CA MET A 211 -10.55 17.28 -3.04
C MET A 211 -9.36 18.21 -2.79
N GLY A 212 -9.20 18.67 -1.55
CA GLY A 212 -8.06 19.47 -1.13
C GLY A 212 -6.72 18.77 -1.36
N ASP A 213 -6.63 17.49 -1.00
CA ASP A 213 -5.45 16.66 -1.20
C ASP A 213 -5.16 16.43 -2.69
N THR A 214 -6.19 16.17 -3.50
CA THR A 214 -6.03 16.01 -4.95
C THR A 214 -5.47 17.29 -5.60
N ILE A 215 -5.99 18.46 -5.21
CA ILE A 215 -5.59 19.75 -5.79
C ILE A 215 -4.22 20.21 -5.28
N LYS A 216 -3.86 19.91 -4.02
CA LYS A 216 -2.62 20.39 -3.40
C LYS A 216 -1.48 19.37 -3.45
N LEU A 217 -1.72 18.13 -3.03
CA LEU A 217 -0.69 17.12 -2.84
C LEU A 217 -0.21 16.52 -4.16
N VAL A 218 -1.10 16.28 -5.13
CA VAL A 218 -0.67 15.68 -6.42
C VAL A 218 0.28 16.62 -7.18
N PRO A 219 -0.01 17.93 -7.37
CA PRO A 219 0.94 18.85 -7.98
C PRO A 219 2.22 19.04 -7.14
N LEU A 220 2.10 19.04 -5.81
CA LEU A 220 3.26 19.15 -4.93
C LEU A 220 4.17 17.91 -5.04
N ALA A 221 3.61 16.70 -5.09
CA ALA A 221 4.35 15.46 -5.29
C ALA A 221 5.04 15.45 -6.66
N ALA A 222 4.33 15.85 -7.72
CA ALA A 222 4.91 16.02 -9.05
C ALA A 222 6.05 17.06 -9.06
N PHE A 223 5.89 18.17 -8.34
CA PHE A 223 6.91 19.22 -8.23
C PHE A 223 8.14 18.73 -7.46
N VAL A 224 7.96 18.06 -6.32
CA VAL A 224 9.05 17.49 -5.52
C VAL A 224 9.79 16.42 -6.31
N LEU A 225 9.06 15.56 -7.03
CA LEU A 225 9.67 14.58 -7.93
C LEU A 225 10.48 15.29 -9.03
N LEU A 226 9.88 16.26 -9.73
CA LEU A 226 10.57 17.03 -10.77
C LEU A 226 11.86 17.66 -10.23
N LEU A 227 11.79 18.30 -9.05
CA LEU A 227 12.94 18.93 -8.41
C LEU A 227 14.03 17.91 -8.09
N THR A 228 13.69 16.79 -7.47
CA THR A 228 14.65 15.72 -7.11
C THR A 228 15.29 15.10 -8.35
N LEU A 229 14.51 14.86 -9.41
CA LEU A 229 15.00 14.36 -10.70
C LEU A 229 15.95 15.34 -11.38
N VAL A 230 15.59 16.63 -11.44
CA VAL A 230 16.44 17.66 -12.03
C VAL A 230 17.77 17.75 -11.29
N ILE A 231 17.75 17.65 -9.96
CA ILE A 231 18.97 17.65 -9.13
C ILE A 231 19.83 16.40 -9.39
N SER A 232 19.23 15.22 -9.44
CA SER A 232 19.96 13.95 -9.64
C SER A 232 20.51 13.78 -11.06
N MET A 233 19.69 14.08 -12.07
CA MET A 233 20.02 13.91 -13.49
C MET A 233 20.78 15.11 -14.07
N ARG A 234 20.75 16.27 -13.40
CA ARG A 234 21.33 17.55 -13.87
C ARG A 234 20.82 17.98 -15.25
N SER A 235 19.62 17.54 -15.63
CA SER A 235 19.03 17.79 -16.93
C SER A 235 17.53 17.98 -16.79
N ALA A 236 17.05 19.19 -17.09
CA ALA A 236 15.62 19.50 -17.08
C ALA A 236 14.85 18.75 -18.18
N SER A 237 15.49 18.44 -19.31
CA SER A 237 14.86 17.61 -20.35
C SER A 237 14.71 16.16 -19.89
N GLY A 238 15.68 15.60 -19.16
CA GLY A 238 15.59 14.25 -18.60
C GLY A 238 14.40 14.07 -17.66
N ALA A 239 14.04 15.11 -16.90
CA ALA A 239 12.96 15.04 -15.92
C ALA A 239 11.54 15.21 -16.51
N LEU A 240 11.41 15.69 -17.76
CA LEU A 240 10.11 15.81 -18.44
C LEU A 240 9.51 14.45 -18.82
N LEU A 241 10.36 13.46 -19.12
CA LEU A 241 9.89 12.13 -19.50
C LEU A 241 9.08 11.46 -18.38
N PRO A 242 9.58 11.36 -17.12
CA PRO A 242 8.81 10.85 -15.99
C PRO A 242 7.47 11.54 -15.74
N MET A 243 7.39 12.86 -15.96
CA MET A 243 6.13 13.59 -15.81
C MET A 243 5.12 13.22 -16.90
N LEU A 244 5.60 13.01 -18.13
CA LEU A 244 4.75 12.69 -19.28
C LEU A 244 4.21 11.26 -19.20
N THR A 245 5.05 10.31 -18.80
CA THR A 245 4.66 8.91 -18.57
C THR A 245 3.70 8.81 -17.40
N ALA A 246 4.05 9.35 -16.22
CA ALA A 246 3.18 9.33 -15.04
C ALA A 246 1.85 10.05 -15.28
N GLY A 247 1.86 11.22 -15.92
CA GLY A 247 0.63 11.96 -16.23
C GLY A 247 -0.31 11.18 -17.16
N THR A 248 0.24 10.49 -18.17
CA THR A 248 -0.55 9.62 -19.05
C THR A 248 -1.15 8.46 -18.26
N SER A 249 -0.35 7.81 -17.41
CA SER A 249 -0.77 6.70 -16.55
C SER A 249 -1.85 7.09 -15.56
N ILE A 250 -1.78 8.29 -14.97
CA ILE A 250 -2.81 8.83 -14.07
C ILE A 250 -4.14 8.99 -14.81
N ILE A 251 -4.14 9.55 -16.02
CA ILE A 251 -5.37 9.74 -16.81
C ILE A 251 -5.98 8.39 -17.17
N TRP A 252 -5.16 7.42 -17.59
CA TRP A 252 -5.63 6.06 -17.90
C TRP A 252 -6.20 5.37 -16.66
N THR A 253 -5.55 5.53 -15.50
CA THR A 253 -6.02 4.98 -14.22
C THR A 253 -7.34 5.59 -13.80
N ALA A 254 -7.51 6.92 -13.90
CA ALA A 254 -8.77 7.60 -13.60
C ALA A 254 -9.90 7.14 -14.55
N GLY A 255 -9.61 6.96 -15.84
CA GLY A 255 -10.55 6.41 -16.81
C GLY A 255 -10.98 4.98 -16.49
N PHE A 256 -10.04 4.15 -16.05
CA PHE A 256 -10.30 2.76 -15.60
C PHE A 256 -11.08 2.71 -14.30
N MET A 257 -10.77 3.57 -13.32
CA MET A 257 -11.51 3.68 -12.06
C MET A 257 -12.98 4.02 -12.33
N SER A 258 -13.23 5.02 -13.19
CA SER A 258 -14.59 5.37 -13.63
C SER A 258 -15.31 4.20 -14.32
N TYR A 259 -14.63 3.52 -15.27
CA TYR A 259 -15.20 2.36 -15.98
C TYR A 259 -15.54 1.19 -15.05
N SER A 260 -14.70 0.96 -14.04
CA SER A 260 -14.84 -0.16 -13.11
C SER A 260 -15.73 0.16 -11.90
N ASN A 261 -16.36 1.35 -11.88
CA ASN A 261 -17.12 1.87 -10.72
C ASN A 261 -16.30 1.90 -9.42
N ILE A 262 -15.01 2.20 -9.50
CA ILE A 262 -14.15 2.45 -8.35
C ILE A 262 -14.18 3.94 -8.05
N PRO A 263 -14.79 4.39 -6.95
CA PRO A 263 -14.86 5.80 -6.61
C PRO A 263 -13.52 6.32 -6.08
N LEU A 264 -13.38 7.65 -6.09
CA LEU A 264 -12.34 8.34 -5.35
C LEU A 264 -12.72 8.39 -3.86
N ASN A 265 -12.05 7.57 -3.06
CA ASN A 265 -12.19 7.51 -1.61
C ASN A 265 -10.88 7.93 -0.89
N VAL A 266 -10.88 7.83 0.44
CA VAL A 266 -9.76 8.23 1.33
C VAL A 266 -8.42 7.54 0.99
N LEU A 267 -8.45 6.33 0.42
CA LEU A 267 -7.23 5.59 0.06
C LEU A 267 -6.88 5.75 -1.42
N THR A 268 -7.86 5.66 -2.33
CA THR A 268 -7.61 5.76 -3.77
C THR A 268 -7.12 7.15 -4.19
N VAL A 269 -7.37 8.19 -3.39
CA VAL A 269 -6.82 9.54 -3.62
C VAL A 269 -5.28 9.55 -3.62
N ILE A 270 -4.65 8.55 -2.99
CA ILE A 270 -3.19 8.40 -2.94
C ILE A 270 -2.61 7.86 -4.27
N VAL A 271 -3.42 7.15 -5.07
CA VAL A 271 -2.98 6.43 -6.28
C VAL A 271 -2.25 7.32 -7.29
N PRO A 272 -2.72 8.54 -7.62
CA PRO A 272 -1.97 9.41 -8.54
C PRO A 272 -0.57 9.77 -8.03
N ALA A 273 -0.44 10.09 -6.74
CA ALA A 273 0.86 10.40 -6.13
C ALA A 273 1.78 9.16 -6.15
N LEU A 274 1.23 7.97 -5.88
CA LEU A 274 1.95 6.70 -5.99
C LEU A 274 2.47 6.43 -7.40
N ILE A 275 1.65 6.63 -8.43
CA ILE A 275 2.05 6.43 -9.84
C ILE A 275 3.18 7.40 -10.22
N ILE A 276 3.09 8.67 -9.79
CA ILE A 276 4.15 9.66 -10.01
C ILE A 276 5.45 9.19 -9.37
N VAL A 277 5.39 8.83 -8.09
CA VAL A 277 6.57 8.54 -7.29
C VAL A 277 7.21 7.22 -7.73
N ILE A 278 6.46 6.11 -7.71
CA ILE A 278 6.96 4.78 -8.08
C ILE A 278 7.25 4.70 -9.57
N GLY A 279 6.35 5.19 -10.43
CA GLY A 279 6.50 5.05 -11.88
C GLY A 279 7.69 5.80 -12.49
N SER A 280 8.30 6.72 -11.73
CA SER A 280 9.50 7.43 -12.14
C SER A 280 10.78 6.59 -12.08
N THR A 281 10.81 5.49 -11.31
CA THR A 281 12.03 4.66 -11.18
C THR A 281 12.41 4.00 -12.49
N GLU A 282 11.46 3.40 -13.19
CA GLU A 282 11.74 2.77 -14.49
C GLU A 282 12.23 3.79 -15.53
N ASP A 283 11.68 5.01 -15.50
CA ASP A 283 12.11 6.08 -16.38
C ASP A 283 13.57 6.50 -16.11
N ILE A 284 13.98 6.59 -14.84
CA ILE A 284 15.37 6.91 -14.46
C ILE A 284 16.34 5.83 -14.95
N HIS A 285 16.01 4.55 -14.76
CA HIS A 285 16.87 3.45 -15.22
C HIS A 285 16.98 3.42 -16.75
N ILE A 286 15.88 3.62 -17.48
CA ILE A 286 15.89 3.73 -18.95
C ILE A 286 16.75 4.92 -19.42
N LEU A 287 16.63 6.08 -18.77
CA LEU A 287 17.41 7.26 -19.10
C LEU A 287 18.90 7.06 -18.82
N SER A 288 19.26 6.47 -17.69
CA SER A 288 20.66 6.19 -17.33
C SER A 288 21.33 5.30 -18.38
N GLU A 289 20.65 4.23 -18.78
CA GLU A 289 21.17 3.26 -19.76
C GLU A 289 21.19 3.80 -21.18
N TYR A 290 20.26 4.69 -21.53
CA TYR A 290 20.35 5.45 -22.79
C TYR A 290 21.58 6.36 -22.81
N LEU A 291 21.88 7.07 -21.71
CA LEU A 291 23.04 7.96 -21.63
C LEU A 291 24.36 7.18 -21.71
N GLU A 292 24.48 6.05 -21.02
CA GLU A 292 25.64 5.15 -21.14
C GLU A 292 25.77 4.60 -22.58
N GLY A 293 24.66 4.21 -23.20
CA GLY A 293 24.63 3.79 -24.61
C GLY A 293 25.06 4.88 -25.60
N ILE A 294 24.80 6.15 -25.31
CA ILE A 294 25.28 7.29 -26.11
C ILE A 294 26.80 7.45 -26.00
N GLU A 295 27.37 7.20 -24.82
CA GLU A 295 28.82 7.21 -24.61
C GLU A 295 29.49 6.02 -25.33
N GLU A 296 28.93 4.82 -25.22
CA GLU A 296 29.42 3.61 -25.90
C GLU A 296 29.39 3.74 -27.44
N THR A 297 28.36 4.40 -27.99
CA THR A 297 28.14 4.49 -29.45
C THR A 297 28.70 5.76 -30.08
N GLY A 298 29.39 6.61 -29.32
CA GLY A 298 29.93 7.87 -29.82
C GLY A 298 28.85 8.85 -30.31
N GLY A 299 27.64 8.81 -29.74
CA GLY A 299 26.58 9.77 -30.01
C GLY A 299 25.44 9.28 -30.91
N ASN A 300 25.45 8.01 -31.34
CA ASN A 300 24.41 7.46 -32.20
C ASN A 300 23.15 7.09 -31.41
N LYS A 301 22.14 7.97 -31.45
CA LYS A 301 20.84 7.78 -30.78
C LYS A 301 20.19 6.43 -31.05
N ASN A 302 20.16 6.00 -32.31
CA ASN A 302 19.39 4.82 -32.68
C ASN A 302 20.03 3.54 -32.13
N GLU A 303 21.35 3.52 -32.12
CA GLU A 303 22.14 2.42 -31.58
C GLU A 303 22.12 2.42 -30.06
N ALA A 304 22.21 3.60 -29.42
CA ALA A 304 22.04 3.76 -27.99
C ALA A 304 20.66 3.26 -27.50
N ILE A 305 19.57 3.58 -28.19
CA ILE A 305 18.22 3.07 -27.86
C ILE A 305 18.17 1.53 -28.00
N LYS A 306 18.86 0.96 -28.99
CA LYS A 306 18.92 -0.49 -29.19
C LYS A 306 19.69 -1.20 -28.07
N ILE A 307 20.80 -0.62 -27.62
CA ILE A 307 21.59 -1.10 -26.48
C ILE A 307 20.76 -1.00 -25.19
N MET A 308 20.18 0.17 -24.91
CA MET A 308 19.29 0.40 -23.77
C MET A 308 18.13 -0.60 -23.76
N SER A 309 17.45 -0.81 -24.90
CA SER A 309 16.34 -1.76 -25.01
C SER A 309 16.76 -3.21 -24.73
N GLY A 310 18.01 -3.55 -25.04
CA GLY A 310 18.60 -4.86 -24.76
C GLY A 310 18.92 -5.06 -23.29
N LYS A 311 19.49 -4.04 -22.63
CA LYS A 311 19.90 -4.07 -21.22
C LYS A 311 18.69 -3.97 -20.27
N VAL A 312 17.76 -3.05 -20.52
CA VAL A 312 16.70 -2.66 -19.57
C VAL A 312 15.39 -3.40 -19.76
N GLY A 313 15.06 -3.81 -20.99
CA GLY A 313 13.72 -4.32 -21.29
C GLY A 313 13.28 -5.53 -20.46
N THR A 314 14.22 -6.39 -20.06
CA THR A 314 13.92 -7.55 -19.23
C THR A 314 13.76 -7.18 -17.75
N ALA A 315 14.61 -6.28 -17.25
CA ALA A 315 14.53 -5.77 -15.88
C ALA A 315 13.18 -5.09 -15.65
N VAL A 316 12.81 -4.13 -16.51
CA VAL A 316 11.52 -3.42 -16.42
C VAL A 316 10.33 -4.37 -16.44
N LEU A 317 10.33 -5.41 -17.28
CA LEU A 317 9.23 -6.37 -17.29
C LEU A 317 9.05 -7.07 -15.93
N LEU A 318 10.17 -7.47 -15.31
CA LEU A 318 10.16 -8.20 -14.04
C LEU A 318 9.75 -7.28 -12.89
N THR A 319 10.33 -6.10 -12.82
CA THR A 319 10.13 -5.14 -11.73
C THR A 319 8.71 -4.59 -11.75
N SER A 320 8.19 -4.27 -12.94
CA SER A 320 6.77 -3.93 -13.13
C SER A 320 5.83 -5.07 -12.75
N MET A 321 6.19 -6.33 -13.02
CA MET A 321 5.37 -7.48 -12.65
C MET A 321 5.37 -7.70 -11.13
N THR A 322 6.52 -7.55 -10.45
CA THR A 322 6.59 -7.67 -8.99
C THR A 322 5.82 -6.56 -8.31
N THR A 323 5.90 -5.32 -8.81
CA THR A 323 5.12 -4.19 -8.30
C THR A 323 3.63 -4.42 -8.53
N PHE A 324 3.22 -4.79 -9.75
CA PHE A 324 1.83 -5.13 -10.05
C PHE A 324 1.27 -6.20 -9.10
N ILE A 325 2.00 -7.30 -8.91
CA ILE A 325 1.61 -8.39 -8.01
C ILE A 325 1.56 -7.93 -6.56
N GLY A 326 2.51 -7.10 -6.12
CA GLY A 326 2.56 -6.53 -4.77
C GLY A 326 1.28 -5.76 -4.44
N PHE A 327 0.86 -4.86 -5.33
CA PHE A 327 -0.38 -4.10 -5.17
C PHE A 327 -1.63 -4.96 -5.36
N LEU A 328 -1.61 -5.91 -6.30
CA LEU A 328 -2.72 -6.83 -6.51
C LEU A 328 -2.97 -7.71 -5.29
N SER A 329 -1.94 -8.04 -4.51
CA SER A 329 -2.08 -8.85 -3.29
C SER A 329 -2.96 -8.18 -2.22
N ILE A 330 -3.06 -6.85 -2.22
CA ILE A 330 -3.90 -6.08 -1.29
C ILE A 330 -5.38 -6.41 -1.51
N THR A 331 -5.75 -6.85 -2.72
CA THR A 331 -7.13 -7.26 -3.06
C THR A 331 -7.61 -8.51 -2.31
N LEU A 332 -6.69 -9.24 -1.67
CA LEU A 332 -7.03 -10.34 -0.77
C LEU A 332 -7.60 -9.89 0.57
N ASN A 333 -7.41 -8.61 0.93
CA ASN A 333 -8.05 -8.03 2.09
C ASN A 333 -9.56 -7.95 1.86
N GLN A 334 -10.38 -8.15 2.89
CA GLN A 334 -11.84 -8.17 2.74
C GLN A 334 -12.49 -6.77 2.80
N ILE A 335 -11.74 -5.75 3.24
CA ILE A 335 -12.20 -4.37 3.31
C ILE A 335 -12.28 -3.75 1.91
N THR A 336 -13.44 -3.17 1.58
CA THR A 336 -13.74 -2.63 0.25
C THR A 336 -12.75 -1.54 -0.17
N LEU A 337 -12.42 -0.59 0.72
CA LEU A 337 -11.44 0.48 0.44
C LEU A 337 -10.07 -0.06 0.03
N LEU A 338 -9.58 -1.09 0.72
CA LEU A 338 -8.27 -1.72 0.45
C LEU A 338 -8.28 -2.47 -0.88
N LYS A 339 -9.37 -3.19 -1.20
CA LYS A 339 -9.52 -3.84 -2.50
C LYS A 339 -9.55 -2.83 -3.65
N GLN A 340 -10.38 -1.80 -3.53
CA GLN A 340 -10.52 -0.74 -4.53
C GLN A 340 -9.18 -0.03 -4.79
N PHE A 341 -8.48 0.32 -3.71
CA PHE A 341 -7.12 0.85 -3.78
C PHE A 341 -6.16 -0.13 -4.47
N GLY A 342 -6.14 -1.39 -4.06
CA GLY A 342 -5.26 -2.42 -4.63
C GLY A 342 -5.48 -2.61 -6.14
N ILE A 343 -6.74 -2.64 -6.59
CA ILE A 343 -7.09 -2.76 -8.01
C ILE A 343 -6.65 -1.51 -8.80
N ALA A 344 -6.97 -0.31 -8.30
CA ALA A 344 -6.63 0.94 -8.96
C ALA A 344 -5.11 1.15 -9.06
N ALA A 345 -4.38 0.92 -7.96
CA ALA A 345 -2.94 1.04 -7.91
C ALA A 345 -2.24 -0.03 -8.76
N ALA A 346 -2.69 -1.29 -8.72
CA ALA A 346 -2.14 -2.36 -9.56
C ALA A 346 -2.33 -2.03 -11.04
N PHE A 347 -3.52 -1.58 -11.46
CA PHE A 347 -3.73 -1.15 -12.84
C PHE A 347 -2.80 0.01 -13.22
N GLY A 348 -2.74 1.06 -12.40
CA GLY A 348 -1.91 2.23 -12.64
C GLY A 348 -0.41 1.90 -12.79
N LEU A 349 0.10 1.04 -11.92
CA LEU A 349 1.50 0.61 -11.95
C LEU A 349 1.79 -0.47 -13.00
N LEU A 350 0.77 -1.13 -13.56
CA LEU A 350 0.91 -1.99 -14.72
C LEU A 350 0.95 -1.18 -16.03
N VAL A 351 0.11 -0.15 -16.14
CA VAL A 351 0.05 0.68 -17.36
C VAL A 351 1.21 1.68 -17.43
N ASN A 352 1.76 2.11 -16.29
CA ASN A 352 2.91 3.02 -16.28
C ASN A 352 4.13 2.53 -17.07
N PRO A 353 4.69 1.35 -16.80
CA PRO A 353 5.83 0.83 -17.56
C PRO A 353 5.50 0.55 -19.03
N LEU A 354 4.23 0.30 -19.37
CA LEU A 354 3.78 0.22 -20.76
C LEU A 354 3.82 1.60 -21.42
N ALA A 355 3.30 2.64 -20.74
CA ALA A 355 3.38 4.02 -21.19
C ALA A 355 4.84 4.47 -21.35
N THR A 356 5.71 4.15 -20.38
CA THR A 356 7.17 4.35 -20.48
C THR A 356 7.78 3.64 -21.68
N CYS A 357 7.49 2.35 -21.91
CA CYS A 357 8.03 1.62 -23.06
C CYS A 357 7.53 2.15 -24.41
N MET A 358 6.36 2.80 -24.44
CA MET A 358 5.81 3.44 -25.62
C MET A 358 6.40 4.83 -25.83
N LEU A 359 6.39 5.67 -24.79
CA LEU A 359 6.69 7.10 -24.88
C LEU A 359 8.19 7.41 -24.75
N ALA A 360 8.96 6.65 -23.97
CA ALA A 360 10.38 6.93 -23.77
C ALA A 360 11.20 6.88 -25.07
N PRO A 361 11.09 5.84 -25.94
CA PRO A 361 11.83 5.82 -27.20
C PRO A 361 11.43 6.95 -28.14
N VAL A 362 10.14 7.31 -28.16
CA VAL A 362 9.60 8.41 -28.98
C VAL A 362 10.15 9.75 -28.47
N TYR A 363 10.14 9.95 -27.16
CA TYR A 363 10.71 11.12 -26.51
C TYR A 363 12.21 11.25 -26.82
N LEU A 364 12.98 10.17 -26.64
CA LEU A 364 14.42 10.16 -26.88
C LEU A 364 14.77 10.33 -28.37
N HIS A 365 13.93 9.85 -29.28
CA HIS A 365 14.09 10.08 -30.71
C HIS A 365 14.07 11.59 -31.02
N PHE A 366 13.04 12.31 -30.56
CA PHE A 366 12.88 13.75 -30.83
C PHE A 366 13.76 14.65 -29.94
N PHE A 367 13.84 14.37 -28.65
CA PHE A 367 14.41 15.25 -27.62
C PHE A 367 15.65 14.69 -26.92
N GLY A 368 16.04 13.44 -27.20
CA GLY A 368 17.21 12.82 -26.56
C GLY A 368 18.50 13.58 -26.85
N SER A 369 19.41 13.62 -25.87
CA SER A 369 20.73 14.23 -26.03
C SER A 369 21.57 13.45 -27.05
N THR A 370 22.28 14.15 -27.94
CA THR A 370 23.33 13.62 -28.83
C THR A 370 24.74 13.92 -28.31
N LYS A 371 24.86 14.70 -27.23
CA LYS A 371 26.16 15.14 -26.73
C LYS A 371 26.85 13.96 -26.03
N VAL A 372 27.83 13.38 -26.71
CA VAL A 372 28.87 12.57 -26.07
C VAL A 372 29.59 13.50 -25.10
N LYS A 373 29.58 13.19 -23.81
CA LYS A 373 30.51 13.84 -22.90
C LYS A 373 31.90 13.38 -23.31
N THR A 374 32.65 14.21 -24.04
CA THR A 374 34.07 13.99 -24.28
C THR A 374 34.73 13.73 -22.93
N ALA A 375 35.33 12.56 -22.78
CA ALA A 375 35.86 11.97 -21.54
C ALA A 375 37.03 12.73 -20.88
N LYS A 376 37.03 14.07 -20.85
CA LYS A 376 38.14 14.86 -20.29
C LYS A 376 37.84 16.29 -19.79
N ILE A 377 36.58 16.66 -19.55
CA ILE A 377 36.26 17.98 -18.97
C ILE A 377 35.64 17.80 -17.57
N HIS A 378 36.51 17.76 -16.56
CA HIS A 378 36.25 18.02 -15.14
C HIS A 378 35.00 17.35 -14.52
N GLU A 379 35.14 16.08 -14.13
CA GLU A 379 34.26 15.40 -13.17
C GLU A 379 34.52 15.86 -11.71
N SER A 380 34.68 17.16 -11.48
CA SER A 380 34.98 17.74 -10.16
C SER A 380 33.76 18.34 -9.47
N GLY A 381 32.55 17.87 -9.79
CA GLY A 381 31.33 18.30 -9.11
C GLY A 381 31.25 17.74 -7.69
N VAL A 382 30.80 18.54 -6.72
CA VAL A 382 30.57 18.12 -5.32
C VAL A 382 29.75 16.81 -5.24
N MET A 383 28.73 16.67 -6.10
CA MET A 383 27.87 15.48 -6.13
C MET A 383 28.58 14.19 -6.60
N HIS A 384 29.52 14.28 -7.55
CA HIS A 384 30.27 13.09 -7.98
C HIS A 384 31.17 12.60 -6.84
N ARG A 385 31.87 13.55 -6.19
CA ARG A 385 32.65 13.28 -4.98
C ARG A 385 31.79 12.70 -3.86
N PHE A 386 30.55 13.15 -3.69
CA PHE A 386 29.63 12.60 -2.69
C PHE A 386 29.32 11.11 -2.96
N PHE A 387 28.88 10.75 -4.16
CA PHE A 387 28.54 9.35 -4.48
C PHE A 387 29.77 8.43 -4.44
N ASP A 388 30.91 8.92 -4.93
CA ASP A 388 32.18 8.17 -4.90
C ASP A 388 32.69 7.95 -3.46
N THR A 389 32.58 8.98 -2.61
CA THR A 389 32.87 8.87 -1.17
C THR A 389 31.88 7.92 -0.49
N ALA A 390 30.59 7.99 -0.80
CA ALA A 390 29.58 7.09 -0.26
C ALA A 390 29.88 5.63 -0.63
N ALA A 391 30.18 5.35 -1.91
CA ALA A 391 30.59 4.02 -2.38
C ALA A 391 31.83 3.52 -1.61
N THR A 392 32.85 4.36 -1.48
CA THR A 392 34.09 4.03 -0.74
C THR A 392 33.82 3.71 0.75
N ILE A 393 32.94 4.49 1.40
CA ILE A 393 32.54 4.26 2.80
C ILE A 393 31.78 2.94 2.93
N ILE A 394 30.80 2.69 2.06
CA ILE A 394 30.00 1.46 2.02
C ILE A 394 30.92 0.25 1.90
N LEU A 395 31.85 0.26 0.94
CA LEU A 395 32.80 -0.82 0.72
C LEU A 395 33.73 -1.06 1.91
N ARG A 396 34.18 0.03 2.57
CA ARG A 396 35.00 -0.07 3.79
C ARG A 396 34.25 -0.73 4.94
N ILE A 397 32.97 -0.42 5.11
CA ILE A 397 32.10 -1.01 6.14
C ILE A 397 31.83 -2.49 5.84
N ILE A 398 31.46 -2.80 4.60
CA ILE A 398 31.15 -4.15 4.12
C ILE A 398 32.33 -5.11 4.21
N ARG A 399 33.57 -4.61 4.27
CA ARG A 399 34.77 -5.44 4.46
C ARG A 399 34.68 -6.35 5.69
N ASN A 400 34.02 -5.89 6.77
CA ASN A 400 33.76 -6.71 7.96
C ASN A 400 32.36 -7.34 7.93
N LYS A 401 32.16 -8.25 6.97
CA LYS A 401 30.86 -8.87 6.63
C LYS A 401 30.07 -9.40 7.84
N ARG A 402 30.75 -10.05 8.79
CA ARG A 402 30.10 -10.65 9.97
C ARG A 402 29.55 -9.59 10.91
N MET A 403 30.36 -8.57 11.23
CA MET A 403 29.98 -7.49 12.15
C MET A 403 28.78 -6.71 11.61
N VAL A 404 28.82 -6.35 10.33
CA VAL A 404 27.73 -5.62 9.67
C VAL A 404 26.44 -6.43 9.73
N LEU A 405 26.47 -7.70 9.32
CA LEU A 405 25.29 -8.56 9.34
C LEU A 405 24.72 -8.73 10.75
N THR A 406 25.58 -8.91 11.77
CA THR A 406 25.13 -9.02 13.17
C THR A 406 24.54 -7.72 13.71
N CYS A 407 25.10 -6.55 13.37
CA CYS A 407 24.57 -5.27 13.81
C CYS A 407 23.22 -4.96 13.18
N PHE A 408 23.09 -5.16 11.86
CA PHE A 408 21.83 -4.88 11.16
C PHE A 408 20.73 -5.87 11.52
N LEU A 409 20.99 -7.18 11.47
CA LEU A 409 19.99 -8.18 11.85
C LEU A 409 19.69 -8.15 13.36
N GLY A 410 20.68 -7.90 14.20
CA GLY A 410 20.50 -7.75 15.64
C GLY A 410 19.70 -6.50 16.00
N GLY A 411 19.98 -5.36 15.35
CA GLY A 411 19.19 -4.13 15.51
C GLY A 411 17.75 -4.30 15.02
N ALA A 412 17.56 -4.94 13.86
CA ALA A 412 16.23 -5.27 13.36
C ALA A 412 15.48 -6.22 14.30
N ALA A 413 16.16 -7.20 14.90
CA ALA A 413 15.54 -8.09 15.90
C ALA A 413 15.14 -7.31 17.17
N LEU A 414 16.00 -6.44 17.69
CA LEU A 414 15.72 -5.63 18.88
C LEU A 414 14.54 -4.68 18.67
N ILE A 415 14.53 -3.94 17.56
CA ILE A 415 13.42 -3.05 17.20
C ILE A 415 12.17 -3.88 16.88
N GLY A 416 12.34 -5.02 16.22
CA GLY A 416 11.27 -5.94 15.86
C GLY A 416 10.50 -6.51 17.06
N LEU A 417 11.11 -6.59 18.26
CA LEU A 417 10.41 -6.99 19.49
C LEU A 417 9.22 -6.09 19.83
N PHE A 418 9.26 -4.81 19.43
CA PHE A 418 8.16 -3.87 19.65
C PHE A 418 6.97 -4.11 18.72
N THR A 419 7.10 -4.96 17.69
CA THR A 419 5.98 -5.34 16.81
C THR A 419 4.79 -5.90 17.59
N PHE A 420 5.04 -6.63 18.69
CA PHE A 420 3.97 -7.18 19.52
C PHE A 420 3.14 -6.13 20.27
N SER A 421 3.62 -4.88 20.32
CA SER A 421 2.90 -3.75 20.92
C SER A 421 1.98 -3.01 19.94
N VAL A 422 2.00 -3.38 18.65
CA VAL A 422 1.17 -2.74 17.62
C VAL A 422 -0.30 -3.13 17.82
N LYS A 423 -1.14 -2.13 18.09
CA LYS A 423 -2.59 -2.29 18.20
C LYS A 423 -3.27 -2.16 16.84
N VAL A 424 -4.30 -2.96 16.60
CA VAL A 424 -5.16 -2.81 15.43
C VAL A 424 -6.30 -1.87 15.78
N ASP A 425 -6.45 -0.79 15.03
CA ASP A 425 -7.49 0.19 15.31
C ASP A 425 -8.04 0.82 14.02
N ASN A 426 -9.36 0.92 13.94
CA ASN A 426 -10.09 1.50 12.82
C ASN A 426 -10.98 2.67 13.30
N ASP A 427 -10.37 3.60 14.05
CA ASP A 427 -11.03 4.77 14.61
C ASP A 427 -11.27 5.87 13.55
N LEU A 428 -12.55 6.16 13.27
CA LEU A 428 -12.98 7.22 12.35
C LEU A 428 -12.64 8.63 12.86
N LEU A 429 -12.77 8.92 14.15
CA LEU A 429 -12.34 10.20 14.75
C LEU A 429 -10.82 10.34 14.71
N GLY A 430 -10.14 9.19 14.88
CA GLY A 430 -8.72 8.99 14.68
C GLY A 430 -8.20 9.50 13.34
N TYR A 431 -9.04 9.53 12.30
CA TYR A 431 -8.64 9.93 10.96
C TYR A 431 -8.48 11.44 10.77
N PHE A 432 -9.05 12.25 11.66
CA PHE A 432 -8.86 13.68 11.69
C PHE A 432 -7.71 14.06 12.63
N LYS A 433 -7.00 15.16 12.34
CA LYS A 433 -5.97 15.71 13.25
C LYS A 433 -6.57 16.11 14.60
N GLU A 434 -5.76 16.08 15.66
CA GLU A 434 -6.14 16.48 17.02
C GLU A 434 -6.77 17.87 17.10
N ASN A 435 -6.25 18.82 16.32
CA ASN A 435 -6.74 20.20 16.26
C ASN A 435 -7.87 20.42 15.24
N SER A 436 -8.49 19.37 14.71
CA SER A 436 -9.54 19.50 13.71
C SER A 436 -10.87 19.98 14.32
N PRO A 437 -11.69 20.71 13.55
CA PRO A 437 -13.04 21.09 13.98
C PRO A 437 -13.90 19.88 14.36
N MET A 438 -13.71 18.73 13.69
CA MET A 438 -14.45 17.51 13.99
C MET A 438 -14.17 17.06 15.42
N ARG A 439 -12.89 16.84 15.78
CA ARG A 439 -12.54 16.36 17.13
C ARG A 439 -12.97 17.32 18.23
N ASN A 440 -12.76 18.62 18.03
CA ASN A 440 -13.19 19.63 19.00
C ASN A 440 -14.72 19.61 19.20
N ARG A 441 -15.51 19.61 18.11
CA ARG A 441 -16.97 19.53 18.18
C ARG A 441 -17.46 18.25 18.85
N SER A 442 -16.82 17.12 18.56
CA SER A 442 -17.16 15.82 19.18
C SER A 442 -16.88 15.83 20.69
N GLN A 443 -15.79 16.46 21.11
CA GLN A 443 -15.43 16.59 22.52
C GLN A 443 -16.39 17.53 23.27
N ILE A 444 -16.68 18.71 22.71
CA ILE A 444 -17.64 19.66 23.30
C ILE A 444 -19.03 19.01 23.45
N LEU A 445 -19.46 18.25 22.43
CA LEU A 445 -20.72 17.51 22.51
C LEU A 445 -20.68 16.49 23.65
N HIS A 446 -19.61 15.70 23.76
CA HIS A 446 -19.46 14.66 24.79
C HIS A 446 -19.41 15.22 26.21
N ASP A 447 -18.76 16.36 26.42
CA ASP A 447 -18.63 16.98 27.74
C ASP A 447 -19.97 17.52 28.26
N ASN A 448 -20.92 17.84 27.36
CA ASN A 448 -22.21 18.47 27.70
C ASN A 448 -23.42 17.55 27.53
N LEU A 449 -23.38 16.63 26.56
CA LEU A 449 -24.46 15.73 26.16
C LEU A 449 -23.91 14.32 25.91
N SER A 450 -24.82 13.36 25.79
CA SER A 450 -24.49 11.97 25.44
C SER A 450 -23.82 11.93 24.06
N GLY A 451 -22.87 11.02 23.86
CA GLY A 451 -22.06 10.95 22.66
C GLY A 451 -22.84 10.86 21.34
N ALA A 452 -22.16 11.23 20.25
CA ALA A 452 -22.72 11.22 18.89
C ALA A 452 -22.75 9.82 18.26
N GLN A 453 -21.95 8.87 18.75
CA GLN A 453 -21.90 7.53 18.18
C GLN A 453 -23.02 6.68 18.78
N THR A 454 -23.65 5.86 17.95
CA THR A 454 -24.73 4.98 18.38
C THR A 454 -24.55 3.56 17.85
N PHE A 455 -25.03 2.59 18.62
CA PHE A 455 -25.31 1.25 18.12
C PHE A 455 -26.64 0.75 18.71
N PHE A 456 -27.13 -0.32 18.13
CA PHE A 456 -28.41 -0.92 18.44
C PHE A 456 -28.23 -2.31 19.03
N ILE A 457 -29.03 -2.62 20.04
CA ILE A 457 -29.25 -3.97 20.53
C ILE A 457 -30.65 -4.38 20.07
N ARG A 458 -30.71 -5.11 18.96
CA ARG A 458 -31.98 -5.62 18.42
C ARG A 458 -32.27 -6.97 19.03
N ILE A 459 -33.50 -7.13 19.53
CA ILE A 459 -33.97 -8.31 20.24
C ILE A 459 -35.28 -8.77 19.58
N SER A 460 -35.30 -10.00 19.09
CA SER A 460 -36.45 -10.62 18.44
C SER A 460 -36.93 -11.82 19.23
N SER A 461 -38.23 -11.85 19.51
CA SER A 461 -38.90 -12.99 20.14
C SER A 461 -39.47 -13.99 19.13
N GLY A 462 -39.66 -13.57 17.88
CA GLY A 462 -40.39 -14.33 16.86
C GLY A 462 -41.92 -14.37 17.03
N PHE A 463 -42.46 -13.78 18.12
CA PHE A 463 -43.90 -13.80 18.41
C PHE A 463 -44.45 -12.37 18.63
N PRO A 464 -45.53 -11.97 17.93
CA PRO A 464 -46.20 -10.70 18.16
C PRO A 464 -46.66 -10.50 19.60
N GLY A 465 -46.59 -9.26 20.10
CA GLY A 465 -47.07 -8.88 21.43
C GLY A 465 -46.13 -9.20 22.59
N THR A 466 -44.99 -9.85 22.33
CA THR A 466 -44.06 -10.30 23.38
C THR A 466 -43.55 -9.13 24.23
N PHE A 467 -43.19 -8.01 23.60
CA PHE A 467 -42.70 -6.82 24.32
C PHE A 467 -43.81 -5.93 24.90
N LYS A 468 -45.03 -6.46 25.07
CA LYS A 468 -46.07 -5.88 25.94
C LYS A 468 -46.09 -6.51 27.33
N GLN A 469 -45.38 -7.63 27.51
CA GLN A 469 -45.36 -8.37 28.77
C GLN A 469 -44.30 -7.79 29.72
N PRO A 470 -44.63 -7.61 31.01
CA PRO A 470 -43.73 -7.00 31.99
C PRO A 470 -42.45 -7.81 32.19
N GLU A 471 -42.50 -9.14 32.11
CA GLU A 471 -41.32 -10.01 32.27
C GLU A 471 -40.26 -9.77 31.19
N ASN A 472 -40.69 -9.42 29.98
CA ASN A 472 -39.78 -9.17 28.85
C ASN A 472 -39.21 -7.75 28.89
N LEU A 473 -40.04 -6.76 29.26
CA LEU A 473 -39.57 -5.39 29.46
C LEU A 473 -38.59 -5.26 30.64
N LYS A 474 -38.80 -6.02 31.72
CA LYS A 474 -37.86 -6.08 32.86
C LYS A 474 -36.48 -6.63 32.48
N GLN A 475 -36.41 -7.53 31.49
CA GLN A 475 -35.11 -8.01 30.96
C GLN A 475 -34.39 -6.90 30.19
N ILE A 476 -35.11 -6.11 29.39
CA ILE A 476 -34.56 -4.91 28.71
C ILE A 476 -34.09 -3.89 29.74
N GLU A 477 -34.91 -3.62 30.76
CA GLU A 477 -34.58 -2.71 31.87
C GLU A 477 -33.29 -3.14 32.59
N ALA A 478 -33.11 -4.43 32.86
CA ALA A 478 -31.91 -4.95 33.49
C ALA A 478 -30.65 -4.73 32.64
N ILE A 479 -30.75 -4.89 31.31
CA ILE A 479 -29.65 -4.58 30.38
C ILE A 479 -29.33 -3.09 30.41
N GLN A 480 -30.34 -2.21 30.37
CA GLN A 480 -30.13 -0.76 30.42
C GLN A 480 -29.51 -0.29 31.74
N ARG A 481 -29.96 -0.84 32.87
CA ARG A 481 -29.38 -0.55 34.19
C ARG A 481 -27.91 -0.98 34.26
N TYR A 482 -27.59 -2.18 33.78
CA TYR A 482 -26.19 -2.63 33.73
C TYR A 482 -25.31 -1.70 32.89
N ILE A 483 -25.83 -1.22 31.74
CA ILE A 483 -25.12 -0.24 30.91
C ILE A 483 -24.90 1.08 31.68
N ALA A 484 -25.93 1.59 32.37
CA ALA A 484 -25.84 2.82 33.15
C ALA A 484 -24.89 2.70 34.35
N ASP A 485 -24.90 1.56 35.05
CA ASP A 485 -24.09 1.33 36.26
C ASP A 485 -22.60 1.11 35.96
N ASN A 486 -22.27 0.47 34.82
CA ASN A 486 -20.88 0.20 34.45
C ASN A 486 -20.16 1.45 33.93
N GLY A 487 -20.90 2.49 33.51
CA GLY A 487 -20.34 3.77 33.04
C GLY A 487 -19.54 3.70 31.73
N MET A 488 -19.52 2.55 31.05
CA MET A 488 -18.77 2.33 29.80
C MET A 488 -19.45 2.97 28.57
N PHE A 489 -20.78 3.11 28.59
CA PHE A 489 -21.55 3.77 27.55
C PHE A 489 -22.32 4.94 28.16
N ASP A 490 -22.58 5.98 27.37
CA ASP A 490 -23.09 7.25 27.90
C ASP A 490 -24.56 7.13 28.29
N LYS A 491 -25.40 6.63 27.37
CA LYS A 491 -26.85 6.57 27.59
C LYS A 491 -27.54 5.51 26.75
N THR A 492 -28.67 5.01 27.24
CA THR A 492 -29.53 4.09 26.50
C THR A 492 -30.94 4.65 26.36
N GLN A 493 -31.63 4.27 25.29
CA GLN A 493 -33.03 4.58 25.06
C GLN A 493 -33.76 3.36 24.49
N SER A 494 -34.93 3.04 25.05
CA SER A 494 -35.81 1.97 24.60
C SER A 494 -37.28 2.28 24.89
N LEU A 495 -38.16 1.33 24.56
CA LEU A 495 -39.57 1.38 24.94
C LEU A 495 -39.76 1.45 26.46
N VAL A 496 -38.84 0.84 27.23
CA VAL A 496 -38.89 0.79 28.70
C VAL A 496 -38.79 2.19 29.30
N ASP A 497 -37.98 3.09 28.74
CA ASP A 497 -37.81 4.44 29.28
C ASP A 497 -39.12 5.23 29.21
N ASN A 498 -39.81 5.15 28.07
CA ASN A 498 -41.11 5.82 27.87
C ASN A 498 -42.18 5.25 28.82
N ILE A 499 -42.27 3.92 28.92
CA ILE A 499 -43.25 3.26 29.80
C ILE A 499 -42.94 3.58 31.28
N SER A 500 -41.67 3.56 31.68
CA SER A 500 -41.25 3.83 33.07
C SER A 500 -41.44 5.31 33.43
N LEU A 501 -41.25 6.22 32.47
CA LEU A 501 -41.55 7.64 32.65
C LEU A 501 -43.04 7.87 32.88
N ILE A 502 -43.90 7.30 32.03
CA ILE A 502 -45.36 7.38 32.19
C ILE A 502 -45.77 6.77 33.54
N HIS A 503 -45.20 5.62 33.90
CA HIS A 503 -45.47 4.98 35.19
C HIS A 503 -45.11 5.87 36.38
N ARG A 504 -43.96 6.57 36.34
CA ARG A 504 -43.56 7.55 37.36
C ARG A 504 -44.57 8.69 37.48
N GLU A 505 -44.95 9.28 36.35
CA GLU A 505 -45.80 10.47 36.32
C GLU A 505 -47.25 10.14 36.74
N MET A 506 -47.78 8.99 36.32
CA MET A 506 -49.09 8.48 36.75
C MET A 506 -49.16 8.17 38.26
N ASN A 507 -48.01 7.97 38.92
CA ASN A 507 -47.91 7.73 40.36
C ASN A 507 -47.43 8.97 41.13
N GLY A 508 -47.76 10.17 40.63
CA GLY A 508 -47.48 11.44 41.30
C GLY A 508 -46.02 11.85 41.24
N GLY A 509 -45.28 11.43 40.20
CA GLY A 509 -43.90 11.86 39.94
C GLY A 509 -42.85 11.26 40.88
N LYS A 510 -43.20 10.25 41.70
CA LYS A 510 -42.28 9.67 42.68
C LYS A 510 -41.28 8.73 42.00
N ASN A 511 -39.99 8.98 42.18
CA ASN A 511 -38.91 8.21 41.56
C ASN A 511 -38.94 6.70 41.85
N GLU A 512 -39.57 6.25 42.94
CA GLU A 512 -39.76 4.81 43.24
C GLU A 512 -40.61 4.06 42.18
N TYR A 513 -41.39 4.79 41.39
CA TYR A 513 -42.18 4.26 40.27
C TYR A 513 -41.50 4.44 38.90
N TYR A 514 -40.29 4.99 38.83
CA TYR A 514 -39.49 5.00 37.60
C TYR A 514 -38.87 3.61 37.34
N LYS A 515 -39.75 2.67 36.99
CA LYS A 515 -39.44 1.28 36.70
C LYS A 515 -40.53 0.68 35.82
N THR A 516 -40.24 -0.45 35.18
CA THR A 516 -41.26 -1.19 34.42
C THR A 516 -42.45 -1.56 35.32
N PRO A 517 -43.71 -1.34 34.88
CA PRO A 517 -44.90 -1.77 35.60
C PRO A 517 -44.94 -3.30 35.79
N ASP A 518 -45.66 -3.75 36.83
CA ASP A 518 -45.72 -5.17 37.18
C ASP A 518 -46.77 -5.96 36.40
N THR A 519 -47.75 -5.30 35.76
CA THR A 519 -48.86 -5.96 35.05
C THR A 519 -48.93 -5.56 33.57
N ALA A 520 -49.35 -6.51 32.73
CA ALA A 520 -49.54 -6.29 31.30
C ALA A 520 -50.66 -5.27 31.01
N ASP A 521 -51.70 -5.20 31.84
CA ASP A 521 -52.81 -4.25 31.68
C ASP A 521 -52.34 -2.80 31.84
N LEU A 522 -51.47 -2.52 32.82
CA LEU A 522 -50.88 -1.19 32.99
C LEU A 522 -49.99 -0.81 31.81
N ILE A 523 -49.17 -1.74 31.32
CA ILE A 523 -48.35 -1.52 30.13
C ILE A 523 -49.24 -1.21 28.92
N ALA A 524 -50.31 -1.98 28.70
CA ALA A 524 -51.25 -1.75 27.62
C ALA A 524 -51.92 -0.37 27.73
N GLN A 525 -52.28 0.05 28.95
CA GLN A 525 -52.82 1.38 29.21
C GLN A 525 -51.81 2.48 28.89
N TYR A 526 -50.54 2.32 29.31
CA TYR A 526 -49.50 3.32 29.04
C TYR A 526 -49.14 3.44 27.57
N LEU A 527 -49.19 2.33 26.83
CA LEU A 527 -49.02 2.33 25.38
C LEU A 527 -50.10 3.13 24.63
N LEU A 528 -51.27 3.42 25.24
CA LEU A 528 -52.29 4.28 24.63
C LEU A 528 -51.92 5.77 24.64
N PHE A 529 -51.04 6.19 25.55
CA PHE A 529 -50.54 7.58 25.60
C PHE A 529 -49.38 7.83 24.63
N LEU A 530 -48.80 6.77 24.06
CA LEU A 530 -47.66 6.84 23.16
C LEU A 530 -48.11 6.82 21.70
N HIS A 531 -47.64 7.79 20.94
CA HIS A 531 -47.85 7.85 19.50
C HIS A 531 -46.92 6.88 18.78
N ARG A 532 -47.36 6.37 17.63
CA ARG A 532 -46.57 5.39 16.88
C ARG A 532 -45.19 5.91 16.49
N ASP A 533 -45.10 7.20 16.17
CA ASP A 533 -43.87 7.85 15.72
C ASP A 533 -42.85 8.07 16.85
N GLU A 534 -43.28 7.98 18.11
CA GLU A 534 -42.42 8.06 19.29
C GLU A 534 -41.76 6.71 19.61
N ILE A 535 -42.47 5.61 19.38
CA ILE A 535 -42.03 4.27 19.78
C ILE A 535 -41.53 3.40 18.62
N SER A 536 -41.77 3.78 17.37
CA SER A 536 -41.38 3.01 16.18
C SER A 536 -39.88 2.70 16.10
N ARG A 537 -39.03 3.52 16.74
CA ARG A 537 -37.58 3.32 16.84
C ARG A 537 -37.14 2.27 17.85
N TYR A 538 -38.02 1.92 18.78
CA TYR A 538 -37.74 1.03 19.89
C TYR A 538 -38.52 -0.28 19.81
N VAL A 539 -39.63 -0.32 19.06
CA VAL A 539 -40.48 -1.51 18.95
C VAL A 539 -41.19 -1.63 17.59
N THR A 540 -41.28 -2.84 17.06
CA THR A 540 -42.03 -3.11 15.81
C THR A 540 -43.54 -2.90 15.98
N SER A 541 -44.28 -2.84 14.88
CA SER A 541 -45.73 -2.59 14.88
C SER A 541 -46.52 -3.67 15.61
N ASP A 542 -46.02 -4.89 15.55
CA ASP A 542 -46.57 -6.07 16.20
C ASP A 542 -46.02 -6.29 17.62
N TYR A 543 -45.09 -5.47 18.12
CA TYR A 543 -44.41 -5.66 19.41
C TYR A 543 -43.67 -7.00 19.56
N GLY A 544 -43.30 -7.63 18.44
CA GLY A 544 -42.53 -8.88 18.41
C GLY A 544 -41.01 -8.69 18.48
N GLU A 545 -40.52 -7.51 18.11
CA GLU A 545 -39.11 -7.12 18.19
C GLU A 545 -38.95 -5.79 18.93
N ALA A 546 -37.92 -5.72 19.77
CA ALA A 546 -37.52 -4.52 20.50
C ALA A 546 -36.10 -4.10 20.10
N ASN A 547 -35.82 -2.82 20.26
CA ASN A 547 -34.55 -2.20 19.93
C ASN A 547 -34.12 -1.27 21.07
N ILE A 548 -32.88 -1.45 21.54
CA ILE A 548 -32.23 -0.55 22.50
C ILE A 548 -31.22 0.28 21.72
N LEU A 549 -31.41 1.59 21.69
CA LEU A 549 -30.42 2.54 21.17
C LEU A 549 -29.42 2.83 22.27
N VAL A 550 -28.13 2.64 22.00
CA VAL A 550 -27.03 2.92 22.93
C VAL A 550 -26.17 4.02 22.35
N ARG A 551 -25.99 5.12 23.08
CA ARG A 551 -25.10 6.24 22.77
C ARG A 551 -23.77 6.09 23.50
N HIS A 552 -22.68 6.40 22.84
CA HIS A 552 -21.34 6.34 23.43
C HIS A 552 -20.35 7.27 22.70
N ASN A 553 -19.14 7.35 23.26
CA ASN A 553 -18.01 8.08 22.67
C ASN A 553 -16.75 7.22 22.49
N ILE A 554 -16.84 5.89 22.69
CA ILE A 554 -15.74 4.96 22.45
C ILE A 554 -15.36 4.92 20.96
N SER A 555 -14.25 5.56 20.61
CA SER A 555 -13.76 5.65 19.24
C SER A 555 -12.80 4.52 18.86
N SER A 556 -12.04 4.00 19.83
CA SER A 556 -11.10 2.90 19.60
C SER A 556 -11.82 1.58 19.36
N SER A 557 -11.44 0.89 18.29
CA SER A 557 -11.98 -0.43 17.95
C SER A 557 -11.64 -1.48 19.02
N TYR A 558 -10.47 -1.36 19.64
CA TYR A 558 -10.05 -2.27 20.70
C TYR A 558 -10.92 -2.11 21.96
N GLU A 559 -11.12 -0.87 22.42
CA GLU A 559 -11.90 -0.57 23.62
C GLU A 559 -13.38 -0.92 23.43
N LEU A 560 -13.94 -0.61 22.26
CA LEU A 560 -15.33 -0.94 21.94
C LEU A 560 -15.54 -2.46 21.92
N LYS A 561 -14.59 -3.23 21.39
CA LYS A 561 -14.66 -4.70 21.38
C LYS A 561 -14.64 -5.29 22.79
N GLU A 562 -13.83 -4.73 23.68
CA GLU A 562 -13.78 -5.13 25.08
C GLU A 562 -15.11 -4.82 25.79
N ALA A 563 -15.63 -3.61 25.63
CA ALA A 563 -16.92 -3.17 26.18
C ALA A 563 -18.09 -4.04 25.68
N LEU A 564 -18.15 -4.34 24.38
CA LEU A 564 -19.17 -5.21 23.78
C LEU A 564 -19.06 -6.65 24.28
N SER A 565 -17.85 -7.14 24.55
CA SER A 565 -17.62 -8.50 25.07
C SER A 565 -18.11 -8.65 26.51
N GLU A 566 -17.95 -7.61 27.33
CA GLU A 566 -18.52 -7.56 28.68
C GLU A 566 -20.04 -7.49 28.62
N LEU A 567 -20.59 -6.58 27.82
CA LEU A 567 -22.03 -6.43 27.64
C LEU A 567 -22.69 -7.71 27.10
N LYS A 568 -22.04 -8.40 26.14
CA LYS A 568 -22.51 -9.69 25.61
C LYS A 568 -22.64 -10.77 26.68
N ARG A 569 -21.69 -10.83 27.63
CA ARG A 569 -21.77 -11.79 28.76
C ARG A 569 -22.97 -11.49 29.64
N HIS A 570 -23.23 -10.21 29.93
CA HIS A 570 -24.39 -9.82 30.72
C HIS A 570 -25.71 -10.11 30.00
N ILE A 571 -25.85 -9.73 28.72
CA ILE A 571 -27.08 -9.97 27.94
C ILE A 571 -27.40 -11.47 27.88
N ASN A 572 -26.41 -12.34 27.66
CA ASN A 572 -26.62 -13.78 27.63
C ASN A 572 -27.05 -14.39 28.97
N ALA A 573 -26.73 -13.74 30.10
CA ALA A 573 -27.16 -14.18 31.42
C ALA A 573 -28.56 -13.67 31.79
N THR A 574 -28.94 -12.50 31.27
CA THR A 574 -30.18 -11.80 31.63
C THR A 574 -31.35 -12.12 30.69
N LEU A 575 -31.08 -12.27 29.40
CA LEU A 575 -32.10 -12.41 28.36
C LEU A 575 -32.60 -13.86 28.25
N ASN A 576 -33.88 -14.05 27.94
CA ASN A 576 -34.45 -15.37 27.65
C ASN A 576 -33.64 -16.07 26.53
N PRO A 577 -33.14 -17.31 26.74
CA PRO A 577 -32.35 -18.03 25.74
C PRO A 577 -33.03 -18.26 24.39
N HIS A 578 -34.37 -18.16 24.32
CA HIS A 578 -35.13 -18.30 23.07
C HIS A 578 -35.19 -17.02 22.24
N PHE A 579 -34.80 -15.87 22.81
CA PHE A 579 -34.76 -14.62 22.06
C PHE A 579 -33.50 -14.55 21.21
N ILE A 580 -33.67 -14.14 19.96
CA ILE A 580 -32.57 -13.90 19.02
C ILE A 580 -32.17 -12.44 19.18
N TRP A 581 -30.90 -12.19 19.46
CA TRP A 581 -30.41 -10.83 19.65
C TRP A 581 -29.04 -10.63 19.01
N GLY A 582 -28.69 -9.38 18.71
CA GLY A 582 -27.38 -9.02 18.19
C GLY A 582 -27.11 -7.52 18.23
N PHE A 583 -25.83 -7.16 18.36
CA PHE A 583 -25.37 -5.79 18.18
C PHE A 583 -25.36 -5.44 16.69
N THR A 584 -25.80 -4.24 16.36
CA THR A 584 -25.76 -3.73 15.00
C THR A 584 -25.61 -2.22 15.01
N GLY A 585 -25.02 -1.67 13.96
CA GLY A 585 -24.66 -0.26 13.88
C GLY A 585 -23.44 -0.09 13.00
N GLU A 586 -23.31 1.07 12.37
CA GLU A 586 -22.19 1.35 11.46
C GLU A 586 -20.83 1.20 12.16
N ASN A 587 -20.68 1.74 13.38
CA ASN A 587 -19.51 1.57 14.24
C ASN A 587 -19.19 0.09 14.59
N ILE A 588 -20.21 -0.76 14.79
CA ILE A 588 -20.03 -2.20 15.05
C ILE A 588 -19.47 -2.91 13.82
N LEU A 589 -19.98 -2.57 12.63
CA LEU A 589 -19.52 -3.13 11.36
C LEU A 589 -18.07 -2.69 11.04
N ILE A 590 -17.74 -1.43 11.31
CA ILE A 590 -16.38 -0.88 11.15
C ILE A 590 -15.41 -1.55 12.13
N ASN A 591 -15.83 -1.82 13.36
CA ASN A 591 -15.03 -2.54 14.36
C ASN A 591 -14.73 -3.97 13.91
N ALA A 592 -15.75 -4.71 13.43
CA ALA A 592 -15.57 -6.05 12.89
C ALA A 592 -14.57 -6.10 11.71
N ALA A 593 -14.53 -5.04 10.90
CA ALA A 593 -13.56 -4.90 9.82
C ALA A 593 -12.11 -4.77 10.31
N ALA A 594 -11.86 -4.21 11.50
CA ALA A 594 -10.51 -4.05 12.05
C ALA A 594 -9.81 -5.41 12.25
N ASP A 595 -10.50 -6.41 12.80
CA ASP A 595 -9.93 -7.77 12.97
C ASP A 595 -9.60 -8.41 11.61
N SER A 596 -10.53 -8.32 10.65
CA SER A 596 -10.35 -8.86 9.30
C SER A 596 -9.18 -8.17 8.57
N MET A 597 -8.94 -6.88 8.82
CA MET A 597 -7.81 -6.14 8.26
C MET A 597 -6.48 -6.76 8.62
N ALA A 598 -6.26 -7.09 9.89
CA ALA A 598 -5.00 -7.64 10.39
C ALA A 598 -4.72 -9.02 9.80
N GLU A 599 -5.74 -9.90 9.78
CA GLU A 599 -5.63 -11.22 9.14
C GLU A 599 -5.39 -11.10 7.62
N GLY A 600 -6.14 -10.22 6.97
CA GLY A 600 -5.99 -9.91 5.54
C GLY A 600 -4.60 -9.41 5.20
N GLN A 601 -4.01 -8.58 6.07
CA GLN A 601 -2.65 -8.06 5.90
C GLN A 601 -1.58 -9.12 6.10
N ALA A 602 -1.74 -10.02 7.07
CA ALA A 602 -0.81 -11.14 7.25
C ALA A 602 -0.83 -12.07 6.02
N LYS A 603 -2.01 -12.33 5.45
CA LYS A 603 -2.18 -13.11 4.22
C LYS A 603 -1.56 -12.43 3.00
N SER A 604 -1.83 -11.14 2.79
CA SER A 604 -1.27 -10.37 1.66
C SER A 604 0.26 -10.34 1.72
N LEU A 605 0.83 -10.01 2.89
CA LEU A 605 2.27 -9.96 3.13
C LEU A 605 2.93 -11.32 2.87
N SER A 606 2.35 -12.40 3.41
CA SER A 606 2.86 -13.75 3.22
C SER A 606 2.85 -14.16 1.74
N LEU A 607 1.77 -13.85 1.01
CA LEU A 607 1.67 -14.15 -0.42
C LEU A 607 2.74 -13.40 -1.21
N VAL A 608 2.92 -12.10 -0.97
CA VAL A 608 3.91 -11.28 -1.68
C VAL A 608 5.32 -11.83 -1.47
N LEU A 609 5.69 -12.18 -0.23
CA LEU A 609 6.99 -12.79 0.08
C LEU A 609 7.20 -14.13 -0.65
N VAL A 610 6.17 -15.00 -0.68
CA VAL A 610 6.23 -16.26 -1.42
C VAL A 610 6.39 -16.01 -2.93
N LEU A 611 5.66 -15.04 -3.48
CA LEU A 611 5.74 -14.71 -4.90
C LEU A 611 7.11 -14.16 -5.28
N ILE A 612 7.67 -13.25 -4.48
CA ILE A 612 9.03 -12.72 -4.70
C ILE A 612 10.06 -13.83 -4.59
N PHE A 613 9.94 -14.70 -3.59
CA PHE A 613 10.82 -15.86 -3.47
C PHE A 613 10.80 -16.73 -4.72
N VAL A 614 9.61 -17.01 -5.26
CA VAL A 614 9.43 -17.80 -6.48
C VAL A 614 10.02 -17.07 -7.69
N ILE A 615 9.69 -15.79 -7.87
CA ILE A 615 10.17 -14.96 -8.99
C ILE A 615 11.70 -14.87 -8.96
N MET A 616 12.31 -14.58 -7.82
CA MET A 616 13.76 -14.46 -7.67
C MET A 616 14.47 -15.82 -7.83
N SER A 617 13.86 -16.90 -7.33
CA SER A 617 14.39 -18.26 -7.51
C SER A 617 14.40 -18.68 -8.99
N ILE A 618 13.36 -18.32 -9.74
CA ILE A 618 13.27 -18.55 -11.19
C ILE A 618 14.26 -17.65 -11.93
N LEU A 619 14.28 -16.35 -11.60
CA LEU A 619 15.12 -15.35 -12.25
C LEU A 619 16.60 -15.72 -12.16
N PHE A 620 17.07 -16.18 -11.00
CA PHE A 620 18.47 -16.56 -10.80
C PHE A 620 18.74 -18.07 -10.90
N VAL A 621 17.73 -18.86 -11.30
CA VAL A 621 17.80 -20.33 -11.43
C VAL A 621 18.42 -20.98 -10.18
N ASN A 622 18.13 -20.41 -9.01
CA ASN A 622 18.77 -20.76 -7.75
C ASN A 622 17.89 -20.40 -6.55
N VAL A 623 17.35 -21.43 -5.90
CA VAL A 623 16.48 -21.29 -4.72
C VAL A 623 17.18 -20.59 -3.56
N LYS A 624 18.50 -20.79 -3.41
CA LYS A 624 19.27 -20.09 -2.36
C LYS A 624 19.35 -18.59 -2.65
N ALA A 625 19.50 -18.21 -3.92
CA ALA A 625 19.52 -16.79 -4.30
C ALA A 625 18.16 -16.13 -4.01
N GLY A 626 17.05 -16.82 -4.31
CA GLY A 626 15.71 -16.33 -3.96
C GLY A 626 15.46 -16.21 -2.46
N ALA A 627 15.96 -17.14 -1.64
CA ALA A 627 15.86 -17.02 -0.17
C ALA A 627 16.70 -15.84 0.36
N LEU A 628 17.92 -15.67 -0.16
CA LEU A 628 18.81 -14.59 0.27
C LEU A 628 18.30 -13.21 -0.15
N SER A 629 17.62 -13.09 -1.28
CA SER A 629 17.02 -11.82 -1.70
C SER A 629 15.86 -11.37 -0.82
N LEU A 630 15.23 -12.25 -0.04
CA LEU A 630 14.19 -11.83 0.90
C LEU A 630 14.75 -11.08 2.11
N ILE A 631 15.98 -11.35 2.53
CA ILE A 631 16.58 -10.78 3.75
C ILE A 631 16.66 -9.25 3.70
N PRO A 632 17.26 -8.60 2.67
CA PRO A 632 17.30 -7.14 2.59
C PRO A 632 15.90 -6.52 2.48
N ASN A 633 14.95 -7.23 1.89
CA ASN A 633 13.56 -6.79 1.72
C ASN A 633 12.72 -6.92 3.01
N LEU A 634 13.00 -7.91 3.86
CA LEU A 634 12.35 -8.06 5.17
C LEU A 634 12.85 -7.05 6.20
N PHE A 635 14.11 -6.62 6.08
CA PHE A 635 14.74 -5.67 6.99
C PHE A 635 13.91 -4.38 7.23
N PRO A 636 13.52 -3.61 6.19
CA PRO A 636 12.75 -2.38 6.40
C PRO A 636 11.34 -2.64 6.95
N ILE A 637 10.74 -3.81 6.70
CA ILE A 637 9.38 -4.14 7.18
C ILE A 637 9.38 -4.42 8.69
N VAL A 638 10.36 -5.20 9.16
CA VAL A 638 10.50 -5.48 10.60
C VAL A 638 10.74 -4.18 11.36
N LEU A 639 11.56 -3.28 10.80
CA LEU A 639 11.75 -1.95 11.36
C LEU A 639 10.48 -1.11 11.34
N ASN A 640 9.68 -1.16 10.27
CA ASN A 640 8.40 -0.45 10.19
C ASN A 640 7.45 -0.84 11.34
N PHE A 641 7.19 -2.13 11.51
CA PHE A 641 6.31 -2.60 12.59
C PHE A 641 6.90 -2.34 13.99
N GLY A 642 8.22 -2.44 14.14
CA GLY A 642 8.88 -2.07 15.39
C GLY A 642 8.75 -0.59 15.74
N ILE A 643 8.93 0.30 14.75
CA ILE A 643 8.71 1.75 14.89
C ILE A 643 7.26 2.04 15.24
N MET A 644 6.30 1.40 14.55
CA MET A 644 4.89 1.53 14.90
C MET A 644 4.63 1.16 16.36
N GLY A 645 5.23 0.06 16.85
CA GLY A 645 5.12 -0.35 18.25
C GLY A 645 5.77 0.61 19.25
N ILE A 646 6.92 1.20 18.91
CA ILE A 646 7.64 2.16 19.77
C ILE A 646 6.87 3.48 19.90
N PHE A 647 6.35 3.99 18.79
CA PHE A 647 5.63 5.27 18.74
C PHE A 647 4.12 5.13 18.98
N GLY A 648 3.62 3.92 19.22
CA GLY A 648 2.19 3.66 19.43
C GLY A 648 1.32 3.94 18.20
N ILE A 649 1.87 3.85 16.99
CA ILE A 649 1.13 4.06 15.75
C ILE A 649 0.26 2.82 15.47
N PRO A 650 -1.07 2.94 15.42
CA PRO A 650 -1.94 1.78 15.21
C PRO A 650 -1.84 1.23 13.79
N LEU A 651 -2.11 -0.07 13.67
CA LEU A 651 -2.40 -0.72 12.39
C LEU A 651 -3.85 -0.36 11.99
N ASN A 652 -3.98 0.58 11.07
CA ASN A 652 -5.24 1.08 10.52
C ASN A 652 -5.28 0.86 8.99
N THR A 653 -6.35 1.29 8.32
CA THR A 653 -6.51 1.11 6.87
C THR A 653 -5.38 1.73 6.05
N GLY A 654 -4.81 2.87 6.48
CA GLY A 654 -3.67 3.50 5.82
C GLY A 654 -2.35 2.78 6.08
N THR A 655 -2.04 2.50 7.35
CA THR A 655 -0.75 1.91 7.75
C THR A 655 -0.62 0.44 7.37
N ALA A 656 -1.73 -0.29 7.24
CA ALA A 656 -1.73 -1.68 6.81
C ALA A 656 -1.09 -1.88 5.43
N MET A 657 -1.28 -0.95 4.50
CA MET A 657 -0.77 -1.09 3.13
C MET A 657 0.76 -0.90 3.03
N VAL A 658 1.38 -0.20 3.98
CA VAL A 658 2.79 0.21 3.92
C VAL A 658 3.71 -0.99 3.72
N ALA A 659 3.54 -2.07 4.50
CA ALA A 659 4.42 -3.23 4.45
C ALA A 659 4.36 -3.96 3.10
N ALA A 660 3.16 -4.17 2.55
CA ALA A 660 2.99 -4.88 1.27
C ALA A 660 3.56 -4.06 0.10
N ILE A 661 3.35 -2.74 0.12
CA ILE A 661 3.84 -1.82 -0.92
C ILE A 661 5.36 -1.68 -0.84
N ALA A 662 5.89 -1.49 0.36
CA ALA A 662 7.32 -1.37 0.60
C ALA A 662 8.12 -2.53 0.01
N ILE A 663 7.63 -3.77 0.18
CA ILE A 663 8.26 -4.93 -0.42
C ILE A 663 8.25 -4.84 -1.95
N GLY A 664 7.11 -4.48 -2.54
CA GLY A 664 6.98 -4.38 -3.99
C GLY A 664 8.00 -3.41 -4.60
N ILE A 665 8.30 -2.32 -3.88
CA ILE A 665 9.28 -1.30 -4.27
C ILE A 665 10.72 -1.74 -3.97
N ALA A 666 11.02 -2.23 -2.77
CA ALA A 666 12.40 -2.56 -2.36
C ALA A 666 13.03 -3.72 -3.16
N VAL A 667 12.20 -4.66 -3.65
CA VAL A 667 12.68 -5.79 -4.46
C VAL A 667 13.28 -5.33 -5.78
N ASP A 668 12.85 -4.19 -6.32
CA ASP A 668 13.36 -3.60 -7.56
C ASP A 668 14.87 -3.32 -7.47
N ASP A 669 15.27 -2.55 -6.45
CA ASP A 669 16.68 -2.21 -6.17
C ASP A 669 17.52 -3.48 -5.97
N THR A 670 16.98 -4.47 -5.25
CA THR A 670 17.62 -5.79 -5.11
C THR A 670 17.84 -6.48 -6.47
N ILE A 671 16.84 -6.49 -7.37
CA ILE A 671 16.94 -7.11 -8.70
C ILE A 671 18.04 -6.43 -9.54
N HIS A 672 18.08 -5.10 -9.55
CA HIS A 672 19.08 -4.32 -10.28
C HIS A 672 20.50 -4.61 -9.78
N LEU A 673 20.72 -4.51 -8.46
CA LEU A 673 22.01 -4.85 -7.84
C LEU A 673 22.46 -6.28 -8.14
N MET A 674 21.56 -7.26 -8.01
CA MET A 674 21.87 -8.67 -8.27
C MET A 674 22.16 -8.93 -9.75
N SER A 675 21.44 -8.28 -10.66
CA SER A 675 21.64 -8.40 -12.11
C SER A 675 22.97 -7.79 -12.56
N ARG A 676 23.31 -6.59 -12.05
CA ARG A 676 24.60 -5.93 -12.34
C ARG A 676 25.76 -6.74 -11.77
N TYR A 677 25.66 -7.19 -10.52
CA TYR A 677 26.65 -8.09 -9.92
C TYR A 677 26.90 -9.33 -10.77
N ASN A 678 25.86 -9.99 -11.27
CA ASN A 678 26.01 -11.16 -12.16
C ASN A 678 26.76 -10.81 -13.47
N THR A 679 26.48 -9.64 -14.05
CA THR A 679 27.15 -9.18 -15.27
C THR A 679 28.63 -8.91 -15.02
N GLU A 680 28.96 -8.16 -13.98
CA GLU A 680 30.35 -7.82 -13.63
C GLU A 680 31.14 -9.05 -13.17
N MET A 681 30.50 -9.98 -12.45
CA MET A 681 31.11 -11.23 -12.02
C MET A 681 31.58 -12.08 -13.20
N ARG A 682 30.88 -12.03 -14.35
CA ARG A 682 31.30 -12.74 -15.57
C ARG A 682 32.50 -12.12 -16.25
N LEU A 683 32.56 -10.79 -16.27
CA LEU A 683 33.64 -10.05 -16.90
C LEU A 683 34.93 -10.12 -16.07
N LEU A 684 34.81 -9.89 -14.76
CA LEU A 684 35.94 -9.72 -13.86
C LEU A 684 36.38 -11.03 -13.19
N GLN A 685 35.50 -12.03 -13.13
CA GLN A 685 35.74 -13.34 -12.51
C GLN A 685 36.22 -13.29 -11.04
N SER A 686 36.10 -12.13 -10.38
CA SER A 686 36.50 -11.89 -8.99
C SER A 686 35.33 -11.30 -8.22
N GLN A 687 34.95 -11.93 -7.09
CA GLN A 687 33.80 -11.49 -6.31
C GLN A 687 34.01 -10.10 -5.70
N ASP A 688 35.20 -9.84 -5.15
CA ASP A 688 35.49 -8.57 -4.50
C ASP A 688 35.52 -7.42 -5.52
N LYS A 689 36.13 -7.65 -6.70
CA LYS A 689 36.14 -6.64 -7.78
C LYS A 689 34.75 -6.44 -8.39
N ALA A 690 33.97 -7.51 -8.54
CA ALA A 690 32.61 -7.40 -9.06
C ALA A 690 31.69 -6.64 -8.10
N VAL A 691 31.81 -6.85 -6.78
CA VAL A 691 31.09 -6.04 -5.78
C VAL A 691 31.55 -4.58 -5.84
N ASP A 692 32.85 -4.32 -5.93
CA ASP A 692 33.40 -2.96 -6.02
C ASP A 692 32.83 -2.18 -7.21
N VAL A 693 32.91 -2.75 -8.42
CA VAL A 693 32.37 -2.13 -9.64
C VAL A 693 30.84 -2.00 -9.59
N CYS A 694 30.15 -3.03 -9.07
CA CYS A 694 28.70 -2.99 -8.91
C CYS A 694 28.25 -1.86 -7.98
N ILE A 695 28.95 -1.66 -6.85
CA ILE A 695 28.59 -0.61 -5.89
C ILE A 695 28.83 0.78 -6.47
N HIS A 696 29.97 1.02 -7.12
CA HIS A 696 30.21 2.33 -7.75
C HIS A 696 29.20 2.65 -8.87
N ALA A 697 28.73 1.64 -9.60
CA ALA A 697 27.71 1.82 -10.63
C ALA A 697 26.31 2.07 -10.05
N GLU A 698 25.91 1.32 -9.02
CA GLU A 698 24.52 1.29 -8.52
C GLU A 698 24.24 2.27 -7.37
N VAL A 699 25.25 2.74 -6.63
CA VAL A 699 25.06 3.69 -5.51
C VAL A 699 24.36 4.97 -5.95
N ARG A 700 24.68 5.51 -7.13
CA ARG A 700 24.09 6.76 -7.60
C ARG A 700 22.60 6.59 -8.00
N PRO A 701 22.24 5.62 -8.86
CA PRO A 701 20.84 5.32 -9.16
C PRO A 701 20.02 5.02 -7.91
N VAL A 702 20.44 4.06 -7.08
CA VAL A 702 19.69 3.59 -5.90
C VAL A 702 19.48 4.71 -4.87
N ILE A 703 20.51 5.47 -4.50
CA ILE A 703 20.31 6.58 -3.55
C ILE A 703 19.39 7.65 -4.15
N SER A 704 19.52 7.94 -5.44
CA SER A 704 18.70 8.99 -6.07
C SER A 704 17.22 8.60 -6.14
N THR A 705 16.92 7.38 -6.57
CA THR A 705 15.55 6.86 -6.69
C THR A 705 14.93 6.78 -5.32
N SER A 706 15.57 6.14 -4.35
CA SER A 706 14.98 5.93 -3.04
C SER A 706 14.85 7.22 -2.22
N VAL A 707 15.74 8.22 -2.38
CA VAL A 707 15.55 9.55 -1.78
C VAL A 707 14.39 10.30 -2.45
N ALA A 708 14.27 10.21 -3.78
CA ALA A 708 13.13 10.79 -4.50
C ALA A 708 11.81 10.14 -4.06
N LEU A 709 11.79 8.80 -3.90
CA LEU A 709 10.66 8.04 -3.37
C LEU A 709 10.33 8.48 -1.94
N ALA A 710 11.33 8.56 -1.06
CA ALA A 710 11.15 8.97 0.33
C ALA A 710 10.58 10.39 0.43
N LEU A 711 11.11 11.35 -0.35
CA LEU A 711 10.59 12.73 -0.38
C LEU A 711 9.19 12.79 -1.00
N GLY A 712 8.95 12.03 -2.07
CA GLY A 712 7.64 11.94 -2.72
C GLY A 712 6.55 11.42 -1.78
N PHE A 713 6.85 10.37 -1.00
CA PHE A 713 5.95 9.89 0.04
C PHE A 713 5.80 10.88 1.21
N ALA A 714 6.88 11.56 1.61
CA ALA A 714 6.83 12.55 2.68
C ALA A 714 5.89 13.73 2.38
N VAL A 715 5.66 14.06 1.10
CA VAL A 715 4.67 15.07 0.69
C VAL A 715 3.26 14.75 1.19
N LEU A 716 2.89 13.46 1.28
CA LEU A 716 1.59 13.05 1.79
C LEU A 716 1.42 13.39 3.29
N GLY A 717 2.52 13.65 4.00
CA GLY A 717 2.49 14.16 5.38
C GLY A 717 1.83 15.53 5.53
N PHE A 718 1.65 16.29 4.44
CA PHE A 718 0.91 17.55 4.44
C PHE A 718 -0.62 17.39 4.34
N SER A 719 -1.12 16.16 4.18
CA SER A 719 -2.56 15.87 4.20
C SER A 719 -3.19 16.30 5.52
N ASN A 720 -4.51 16.53 5.51
CA ASN A 720 -5.31 16.70 6.73
C ASN A 720 -5.89 15.39 7.27
N PHE A 721 -5.70 14.29 6.53
CA PHE A 721 -6.21 12.96 6.85
C PHE A 721 -5.09 12.08 7.42
N VAL A 722 -5.22 11.67 8.68
CA VAL A 722 -4.18 10.91 9.39
C VAL A 722 -3.78 9.61 8.67
N PRO A 723 -4.70 8.78 8.12
CA PRO A 723 -4.31 7.60 7.34
C PRO A 723 -3.38 7.92 6.16
N VAL A 724 -3.60 9.04 5.46
CA VAL A 724 -2.76 9.49 4.34
C VAL A 724 -1.39 9.98 4.84
N ILE A 725 -1.39 10.74 5.94
CA ILE A 725 -0.16 11.20 6.61
C ILE A 725 0.69 10.02 7.06
N SER A 726 0.10 9.08 7.82
CA SER A 726 0.79 7.91 8.35
C SER A 726 1.31 7.03 7.22
N PHE A 727 0.50 6.82 6.17
CA PHE A 727 0.95 6.11 4.97
C PHE A 727 2.18 6.76 4.34
N GLY A 728 2.16 8.08 4.12
CA GLY A 728 3.26 8.83 3.53
C GLY A 728 4.54 8.81 4.37
N LEU A 729 4.43 9.13 5.66
CA LEU A 729 5.58 9.21 6.56
C LEU A 729 6.20 7.83 6.81
N LEU A 730 5.39 6.79 7.06
CA LEU A 730 5.91 5.44 7.24
C LEU A 730 6.51 4.90 5.93
N SER A 731 5.87 5.10 4.78
CA SER A 731 6.44 4.70 3.49
C SER A 731 7.78 5.39 3.23
N SER A 732 7.88 6.69 3.56
CA SER A 732 9.13 7.46 3.45
C SER A 732 10.25 6.87 4.31
N ILE A 733 9.96 6.59 5.58
CA ILE A 733 10.90 5.95 6.52
C ILE A 733 11.33 4.57 6.00
N VAL A 734 10.39 3.80 5.48
CA VAL A 734 10.64 2.47 4.93
C VAL A 734 11.54 2.54 3.69
N MET A 735 11.36 3.51 2.81
CA MET A 735 12.26 3.72 1.65
C MET A 735 13.70 4.04 2.11
N ILE A 736 13.86 4.81 3.19
CA ILE A 736 15.19 5.10 3.76
C ILE A 736 15.84 3.81 4.29
N PHE A 737 15.08 2.95 4.98
CA PHE A 737 15.61 1.66 5.45
C PHE A 737 15.84 0.66 4.31
N ALA A 738 15.08 0.73 3.22
CA ALA A 738 15.30 -0.10 2.04
C ALA A 738 16.68 0.18 1.43
N ILE A 739 17.06 1.45 1.26
CA ILE A 739 18.43 1.83 0.80
C ILE A 739 19.50 1.19 1.66
N ILE A 740 19.30 1.19 2.98
CA ILE A 740 20.25 0.63 3.93
C ILE A 740 20.32 -0.90 3.76
N GLY A 741 19.17 -1.57 3.61
CA GLY A 741 19.10 -2.99 3.30
C GLY A 741 19.83 -3.33 1.99
N ASP A 742 19.55 -2.60 0.93
CA ASP A 742 20.08 -2.86 -0.40
C ASP A 742 21.56 -2.54 -0.56
N LEU A 743 22.05 -1.44 0.01
CA LEU A 743 23.46 -1.06 -0.15
C LEU A 743 24.39 -1.75 0.85
N PHE A 744 23.90 -2.23 2.00
CA PHE A 744 24.73 -2.89 3.01
C PHE A 744 24.52 -4.40 3.08
N ILE A 745 23.28 -4.88 3.10
CA ILE A 745 22.98 -6.31 3.30
C ILE A 745 23.15 -7.07 1.98
N THR A 746 22.54 -6.59 0.89
CA THR A 746 22.56 -7.29 -0.41
C THR A 746 23.97 -7.62 -0.91
N PRO A 747 24.97 -6.72 -0.90
CA PRO A 747 26.31 -7.01 -1.43
C PRO A 747 27.07 -8.03 -0.57
N ILE A 748 26.85 -8.02 0.75
CA ILE A 748 27.42 -9.03 1.67
C ILE A 748 26.89 -10.41 1.30
N LEU A 749 25.57 -10.54 1.09
CA LEU A 749 24.93 -11.80 0.72
C LEU A 749 25.38 -12.26 -0.68
N LEU A 750 25.50 -11.34 -1.63
CA LEU A 750 25.99 -11.61 -2.99
C LEU A 750 27.43 -12.11 -3.00
N SER A 751 28.29 -11.57 -2.14
CA SER A 751 29.69 -12.04 -2.06
C SER A 751 29.81 -13.53 -1.67
N SER A 752 28.74 -14.14 -1.14
CA SER A 752 28.71 -15.56 -0.76
C SER A 752 28.13 -16.48 -1.84
N THR A 753 27.48 -15.93 -2.88
CA THR A 753 26.75 -16.71 -3.90
C THR A 753 27.08 -16.27 -5.32
N GLN A 754 27.09 -17.24 -6.25
CA GLN A 754 27.16 -16.94 -7.67
C GLN A 754 25.77 -17.00 -8.27
N LEU A 755 25.43 -15.93 -8.97
CA LEU A 755 24.18 -15.80 -9.68
C LEU A 755 24.37 -16.23 -11.14
N MET A 756 23.31 -16.72 -11.74
CA MET A 756 23.16 -16.86 -13.19
C MET A 756 21.71 -16.51 -13.49
N THR A 757 21.44 -15.58 -14.41
CA THR A 757 20.03 -15.33 -14.73
C THR A 757 19.46 -16.41 -15.64
N LEU A 758 18.15 -16.58 -15.60
CA LEU A 758 17.40 -17.46 -16.51
C LEU A 758 17.66 -17.09 -17.98
N TRP A 759 17.74 -15.80 -18.26
CA TRP A 759 17.95 -15.28 -19.61
C TRP A 759 19.32 -15.60 -20.16
N ASP A 760 20.32 -15.70 -19.29
CA ASP A 760 21.65 -16.15 -19.68
C ASP A 760 21.64 -17.60 -20.15
N VAL A 761 20.90 -18.45 -19.43
CA VAL A 761 20.78 -19.88 -19.76
C VAL A 761 19.95 -20.10 -21.03
N LEU A 762 18.89 -19.32 -21.22
CA LEU A 762 18.02 -19.42 -22.40
C LEU A 762 18.66 -18.78 -23.64
N GLY A 763 19.27 -17.60 -23.47
CA GLY A 763 19.83 -16.78 -24.54
C GLY A 763 21.17 -17.27 -25.09
N LEU A 764 21.93 -18.07 -24.33
CA LEU A 764 23.17 -18.66 -24.84
C LEU A 764 22.85 -19.69 -25.93
N GLN A 765 23.09 -19.33 -27.19
CA GLN A 765 23.05 -20.23 -28.34
C GLN A 765 24.46 -20.74 -28.61
N LEU A 766 24.70 -22.02 -28.32
CA LEU A 766 25.93 -22.70 -28.70
C LEU A 766 25.74 -23.27 -30.11
N GLN A 767 26.74 -23.12 -30.97
CA GLN A 767 26.73 -23.76 -32.29
C GLN A 767 26.60 -25.29 -32.14
N GLN A 768 25.88 -25.93 -33.06
CA GLN A 768 25.72 -27.40 -33.02
C GLN A 768 27.07 -28.13 -33.06
N ALA A 769 28.08 -27.56 -33.74
CA ALA A 769 29.44 -28.09 -33.76
C ALA A 769 30.04 -28.19 -32.35
N VAL A 770 29.95 -27.13 -31.54
CA VAL A 770 30.43 -27.14 -30.14
C VAL A 770 29.63 -28.13 -29.28
N ILE A 771 28.31 -28.25 -29.48
CA ILE A 771 27.45 -29.15 -28.70
C ILE A 771 27.76 -30.63 -29.00
N LYS A 772 28.05 -30.97 -30.26
CA LYS A 772 28.24 -32.36 -30.69
C LYS A 772 29.71 -32.80 -30.67
N ASN A 773 30.64 -31.91 -30.98
CA ASN A 773 32.03 -32.27 -31.30
C ASN A 773 33.02 -31.90 -30.19
N ALA A 774 32.65 -31.05 -29.23
CA ALA A 774 33.56 -30.66 -28.16
C ALA A 774 33.83 -31.85 -27.21
N GLU A 775 35.04 -32.42 -27.27
CA GLU A 775 35.45 -33.52 -26.40
C GLU A 775 35.35 -33.15 -24.91
N LEU A 776 35.56 -31.87 -24.59
CA LEU A 776 35.43 -31.33 -23.24
C LEU A 776 34.01 -31.53 -22.67
N PHE A 777 33.00 -31.51 -23.54
CA PHE A 777 31.59 -31.63 -23.19
C PHE A 777 30.99 -33.03 -23.38
N ARG A 778 31.83 -34.03 -23.64
CA ARG A 778 31.40 -35.43 -23.76
C ARG A 778 30.56 -35.88 -22.55
N ASP A 779 29.46 -36.55 -22.81
CA ASP A 779 28.51 -37.06 -21.80
C ASP A 779 27.87 -35.97 -20.89
N LEU A 780 27.94 -34.69 -21.29
CA LEU A 780 27.21 -33.59 -20.67
C LEU A 780 25.93 -33.28 -21.45
N ARG A 781 24.85 -32.93 -20.73
CA ARG A 781 23.61 -32.45 -21.34
C ARG A 781 23.80 -31.00 -21.80
N PRO A 782 23.06 -30.52 -22.82
CA PRO A 782 23.17 -29.13 -23.30
C PRO A 782 23.08 -28.06 -22.20
N TRP A 783 22.18 -28.22 -21.23
CA TRP A 783 22.07 -27.28 -20.11
C TRP A 783 23.29 -27.30 -19.17
N GLN A 784 23.99 -28.44 -19.05
CA GLN A 784 25.23 -28.56 -18.27
C GLN A 784 26.38 -27.86 -18.99
N MET A 785 26.47 -27.99 -20.31
CA MET A 785 27.46 -27.26 -21.14
C MET A 785 27.27 -25.76 -21.01
N LYS A 786 26.03 -25.28 -21.16
CA LYS A 786 25.71 -23.85 -21.02
C LYS A 786 26.15 -23.29 -19.67
N ARG A 787 25.97 -24.04 -18.57
CA ARG A 787 26.44 -23.62 -17.24
C ARG A 787 27.96 -23.49 -17.16
N ILE A 788 28.71 -24.39 -17.80
CA ILE A 788 30.18 -24.29 -17.82
C ILE A 788 30.61 -23.06 -18.63
N VAL A 789 29.99 -22.84 -19.80
CA VAL A 789 30.29 -21.69 -20.65
C VAL A 789 29.95 -20.36 -19.95
N LEU A 790 28.82 -20.29 -19.25
CA LEU A 790 28.41 -19.10 -18.48
C LEU A 790 29.30 -18.81 -17.26
N LEU A 791 30.09 -19.79 -16.81
CA LEU A 791 31.01 -19.63 -15.68
C LEU A 791 32.43 -19.24 -16.14
N GLY A 792 32.79 -19.44 -17.40
CA GLY A 792 34.08 -19.03 -17.97
C GLY A 792 34.03 -17.64 -18.61
N ARG A 793 35.18 -17.16 -19.07
CA ARG A 793 35.33 -15.84 -19.70
C ARG A 793 35.39 -16.00 -21.22
N VAL A 794 34.55 -15.29 -21.95
CA VAL A 794 34.55 -15.35 -23.42
C VAL A 794 35.39 -14.20 -23.97
N PHE A 795 36.30 -14.53 -24.88
CA PHE A 795 37.12 -13.58 -25.63
C PHE A 795 36.73 -13.60 -27.10
N SER A 796 36.96 -12.47 -27.77
CA SER A 796 36.82 -12.34 -29.22
C SER A 796 38.09 -11.76 -29.82
N LYS A 797 38.49 -12.27 -30.98
CA LYS A 797 39.64 -11.79 -31.76
C LYS A 797 39.24 -11.62 -33.22
N GLN A 798 39.75 -10.57 -33.86
CA GLN A 798 39.53 -10.38 -35.31
C GLN A 798 40.47 -11.30 -36.11
N ALA A 799 40.16 -11.51 -37.39
CA ALA A 799 41.02 -12.28 -38.28
C ALA A 799 42.43 -11.65 -38.34
N GLY A 800 43.46 -12.50 -38.26
CA GLY A 800 44.87 -12.09 -38.20
C GLY A 800 45.42 -11.81 -36.81
N GLU A 801 44.57 -11.63 -35.79
CA GLU A 801 45.05 -11.41 -34.42
C GLU A 801 45.47 -12.73 -33.74
N LEU A 802 46.40 -12.62 -32.78
CA LEU A 802 46.82 -13.74 -31.94
C LEU A 802 45.89 -13.87 -30.72
N ALA A 803 45.34 -15.06 -30.52
CA ALA A 803 44.57 -15.44 -29.34
C ALA A 803 45.48 -15.84 -28.17
N VAL A 804 46.62 -16.47 -28.48
CA VAL A 804 47.67 -16.89 -27.54
C VAL A 804 49.03 -16.67 -28.21
N VAL A 805 50.02 -16.22 -27.45
CA VAL A 805 51.39 -15.98 -27.93
C VAL A 805 52.36 -17.03 -27.38
N GLN A 806 53.18 -17.62 -28.23
CA GLN A 806 54.22 -18.58 -27.88
C GLN A 806 55.22 -17.94 -26.90
N GLY A 807 55.56 -18.66 -25.83
CA GLY A 807 56.48 -18.20 -24.79
C GLY A 807 55.85 -17.28 -23.73
N GLU A 808 54.60 -16.83 -23.92
CA GLU A 808 53.85 -16.13 -22.88
C GLU A 808 53.59 -17.07 -21.70
N GLU A 809 53.71 -16.59 -20.46
CA GLU A 809 53.35 -17.38 -19.27
C GLU A 809 51.83 -17.58 -19.21
N GLY A 810 51.38 -18.83 -19.14
CA GLY A 810 49.96 -19.18 -19.14
C GLY A 810 49.56 -20.07 -17.96
N ALA A 811 48.32 -19.92 -17.50
CA ALA A 811 47.73 -20.74 -16.42
C ALA A 811 46.29 -21.20 -16.71
N SER A 812 45.84 -21.08 -17.96
CA SER A 812 44.46 -21.31 -18.38
C SER A 812 44.38 -22.12 -19.68
N MET A 813 43.27 -22.82 -19.87
CA MET A 813 42.93 -23.50 -21.13
C MET A 813 41.83 -22.73 -21.86
N TYR A 814 41.65 -23.02 -23.15
CA TYR A 814 40.64 -22.39 -23.97
C TYR A 814 39.82 -23.42 -24.76
N LEU A 815 38.54 -23.11 -24.99
CA LEU A 815 37.63 -23.85 -25.86
C LEU A 815 37.15 -22.93 -26.98
N LEU A 816 37.36 -23.31 -28.24
CA LEU A 816 36.89 -22.52 -29.37
C LEU A 816 35.37 -22.65 -29.53
N LEU A 817 34.66 -21.52 -29.49
CA LEU A 817 33.19 -21.47 -29.59
C LEU A 817 32.72 -21.17 -31.01
N GLU A 818 33.37 -20.24 -31.71
CA GLU A 818 33.03 -19.81 -33.07
C GLU A 818 34.29 -19.38 -33.85
N GLY A 819 34.28 -19.54 -35.18
CA GLY A 819 35.39 -19.19 -36.06
C GLY A 819 36.39 -20.33 -36.27
N ARG A 820 37.47 -20.04 -37.01
CA ARG A 820 38.59 -20.97 -37.30
C ARG A 820 39.92 -20.32 -37.00
N GLY A 821 40.81 -21.07 -36.36
CA GLY A 821 42.15 -20.62 -35.99
C GLY A 821 43.21 -21.61 -36.43
N GLU A 822 44.47 -21.19 -36.46
CA GLU A 822 45.62 -22.05 -36.70
C GLU A 822 46.58 -21.99 -35.51
N VAL A 823 47.14 -23.16 -35.15
CA VAL A 823 48.22 -23.25 -34.17
C VAL A 823 49.53 -23.20 -34.94
N VAL A 824 50.36 -22.19 -34.66
CA VAL A 824 51.59 -21.91 -35.39
C VAL A 824 52.76 -21.93 -34.42
N THR A 825 53.87 -22.52 -34.81
CA THR A 825 55.13 -22.45 -34.06
C THR A 825 56.24 -21.95 -34.96
N LYS A 826 57.25 -21.29 -34.39
CA LYS A 826 58.43 -20.87 -35.16
C LYS A 826 59.46 -21.99 -35.23
N ASP A 827 59.86 -22.35 -36.45
CA ASP A 827 60.96 -23.29 -36.67
C ASP A 827 62.28 -22.69 -36.14
N LYS A 828 62.91 -23.40 -35.19
CA LYS A 828 64.17 -22.99 -34.55
C LYS A 828 65.35 -22.88 -35.52
N LYS A 829 65.28 -23.50 -36.71
CA LYS A 829 66.35 -23.49 -37.72
C LYS A 829 66.17 -22.45 -38.83
N THR A 830 64.94 -22.14 -39.21
CA THR A 830 64.64 -21.27 -40.37
C THR A 830 63.90 -19.97 -40.01
N GLY A 831 63.39 -19.86 -38.78
CA GLY A 831 62.61 -18.70 -38.31
C GLY A 831 61.25 -18.54 -38.99
N ARG A 832 60.82 -19.50 -39.81
CA ARG A 832 59.52 -19.48 -40.50
C ARG A 832 58.41 -20.06 -39.62
N ASP A 833 57.21 -19.54 -39.82
CA ASP A 833 55.99 -20.03 -39.20
C ASP A 833 55.64 -21.43 -39.77
N VAL A 834 55.49 -22.41 -38.89
CA VAL A 834 55.03 -23.78 -39.21
C VAL A 834 53.66 -23.99 -38.59
N VAL A 835 52.65 -24.25 -39.43
CA VAL A 835 51.30 -24.57 -38.99
C VAL A 835 51.27 -26.02 -38.48
N LEU A 836 50.93 -26.21 -37.20
CA LEU A 836 50.86 -27.51 -36.55
C LEU A 836 49.49 -28.17 -36.74
N THR A 837 48.41 -27.38 -36.61
CA THR A 837 47.04 -27.84 -36.80
C THR A 837 46.10 -26.65 -36.97
N GLU A 838 44.98 -26.87 -37.66
CA GLU A 838 43.84 -25.95 -37.62
C GLU A 838 42.92 -26.29 -36.44
N LEU A 839 42.22 -25.28 -35.92
CA LEU A 839 41.26 -25.35 -34.83
C LEU A 839 39.87 -25.01 -35.37
N ASN A 840 38.90 -25.88 -35.07
CA ASN A 840 37.49 -25.75 -35.40
C ASN A 840 36.64 -25.54 -34.14
N PRO A 841 35.40 -25.03 -34.27
CA PRO A 841 34.49 -24.89 -33.13
C PRO A 841 34.29 -26.21 -32.38
N GLY A 842 34.58 -26.19 -31.08
CA GLY A 842 34.59 -27.36 -30.19
C GLY A 842 35.99 -27.84 -29.79
N ASP A 843 37.03 -27.39 -30.50
CA ASP A 843 38.41 -27.77 -30.18
C ASP A 843 38.94 -27.03 -28.95
N VAL A 844 39.78 -27.74 -28.19
CA VAL A 844 40.44 -27.24 -26.99
C VAL A 844 41.89 -26.85 -27.33
N PHE A 845 42.39 -25.77 -26.75
CA PHE A 845 43.79 -25.37 -26.88
C PHE A 845 44.34 -24.75 -25.60
N GLY A 846 45.66 -24.73 -25.44
CA GLY A 846 46.34 -24.17 -24.26
C GLY A 846 46.15 -24.99 -22.97
N GLU A 847 45.66 -26.21 -23.05
CA GLU A 847 45.32 -27.05 -21.89
C GLU A 847 46.53 -27.55 -21.09
N ILE A 848 47.71 -27.62 -21.69
CA ILE A 848 48.96 -27.98 -20.99
C ILE A 848 49.24 -26.99 -19.86
N ALA A 849 49.15 -25.69 -20.17
CA ALA A 849 49.41 -24.60 -19.21
C ALA A 849 48.36 -24.53 -18.10
N LEU A 850 47.19 -25.13 -18.28
CA LEU A 850 46.24 -25.31 -17.19
C LEU A 850 46.79 -26.35 -16.21
N VAL A 851 47.28 -27.51 -16.65
CA VAL A 851 47.75 -28.58 -15.75
C VAL A 851 49.04 -28.19 -15.03
N GLU A 852 50.00 -27.64 -15.78
CA GLU A 852 51.28 -27.17 -15.28
C GLU A 852 51.52 -25.75 -15.81
N PRO A 853 51.32 -24.71 -14.97
CA PRO A 853 51.52 -23.32 -15.38
C PRO A 853 52.93 -23.10 -15.89
N GLY A 854 53.05 -22.43 -17.04
CA GLY A 854 54.33 -22.24 -17.73
C GLY A 854 54.18 -21.59 -19.09
N PRO A 855 55.27 -21.47 -19.86
CA PRO A 855 55.27 -20.80 -21.15
C PRO A 855 54.42 -21.53 -22.20
N ARG A 856 53.64 -20.80 -22.98
CA ARG A 856 52.82 -21.33 -24.08
C ARG A 856 53.70 -21.98 -25.15
N SER A 857 53.32 -23.16 -25.62
CA SER A 857 54.11 -23.95 -26.58
C SER A 857 54.03 -23.45 -28.03
N ALA A 858 52.98 -22.72 -28.41
CA ALA A 858 52.72 -22.26 -29.76
C ALA A 858 51.84 -21.00 -29.78
N ASP A 859 51.89 -20.25 -30.88
CA ASP A 859 50.97 -19.17 -31.21
C ASP A 859 49.62 -19.77 -31.64
N VAL A 860 48.53 -19.07 -31.33
CA VAL A 860 47.21 -19.37 -31.90
C VAL A 860 46.73 -18.14 -32.66
N ARG A 861 46.63 -18.23 -33.99
CA ARG A 861 46.25 -17.12 -34.87
C ARG A 861 44.82 -17.31 -35.38
N ALA A 862 44.04 -16.23 -35.39
CA ALA A 862 42.71 -16.21 -35.96
C ALA A 862 42.76 -16.21 -37.51
N ILE A 863 42.18 -17.23 -38.15
CA ILE A 863 41.96 -17.24 -39.61
C ILE A 863 40.68 -16.48 -39.93
N GLU A 864 39.63 -16.75 -39.15
CA GLU A 864 38.35 -16.03 -39.13
C GLU A 864 38.16 -15.37 -37.76
N PRO A 865 37.23 -14.42 -37.59
CA PRO A 865 36.92 -13.87 -36.27
C PRO A 865 36.63 -14.98 -35.26
N LEU A 866 37.47 -15.08 -34.22
CA LEU A 866 37.37 -16.13 -33.21
C LEU A 866 36.50 -15.65 -32.04
N ARG A 867 35.69 -16.56 -31.50
CA ARG A 867 35.18 -16.46 -30.13
C ARG A 867 35.57 -17.72 -29.37
N TYR A 868 36.23 -17.56 -28.23
CA TYR A 868 36.72 -18.67 -27.42
C TYR A 868 36.50 -18.45 -25.93
N LEU A 869 36.30 -19.54 -25.20
CA LEU A 869 36.05 -19.57 -23.77
C LEU A 869 37.35 -19.89 -23.02
N GLU A 870 37.79 -19.01 -22.15
CA GLU A 870 38.86 -19.26 -21.19
C GLU A 870 38.32 -19.98 -19.94
N ILE A 871 39.05 -21.01 -19.52
CA ILE A 871 38.82 -21.76 -18.30
C ILE A 871 40.16 -21.85 -17.54
N ASP A 872 40.21 -21.28 -16.34
CA ASP A 872 41.37 -21.36 -15.44
C ASP A 872 41.12 -22.32 -14.27
N TRP A 873 42.14 -22.55 -13.45
CA TRP A 873 42.03 -23.41 -12.27
C TRP A 873 41.00 -22.90 -11.25
N ASN A 874 40.87 -21.57 -11.10
CA ASN A 874 39.89 -21.01 -10.18
C ASN A 874 38.46 -21.26 -10.70
N GLY A 875 38.24 -21.14 -12.00
CA GLY A 875 37.00 -21.50 -12.70
C GLY A 875 36.66 -22.97 -12.52
N LEU A 876 37.62 -23.89 -12.65
CA LEU A 876 37.39 -25.32 -12.42
C LEU A 876 37.08 -25.65 -10.95
N ARG A 877 37.83 -25.10 -9.99
CA ARG A 877 37.51 -25.25 -8.55
C ARG A 877 36.14 -24.68 -8.20
N ARG A 878 35.76 -23.59 -8.85
CA ARG A 878 34.43 -22.97 -8.71
C ARG A 878 33.34 -23.89 -9.25
N ILE A 879 33.51 -24.49 -10.43
CA ILE A 879 32.58 -25.52 -10.95
C ILE A 879 32.53 -26.72 -10.00
N GLN A 880 33.66 -27.15 -9.43
CA GLN A 880 33.71 -28.25 -8.46
C GLN A 880 32.93 -27.97 -7.19
N ARG A 881 33.02 -26.75 -6.64
CA ARG A 881 32.27 -26.34 -5.43
C ARG A 881 30.77 -26.23 -5.68
N ILE A 882 30.36 -25.74 -6.86
CA ILE A 882 28.94 -25.46 -7.15
C ILE A 882 28.24 -26.67 -7.78
N TYR A 883 28.92 -27.38 -8.67
CA TYR A 883 28.39 -28.53 -9.42
C TYR A 883 29.34 -29.73 -9.40
N PRO A 884 29.49 -30.43 -8.26
CA PRO A 884 30.47 -31.50 -8.10
C PRO A 884 30.35 -32.59 -9.18
N ARG A 885 29.11 -32.95 -9.56
CA ARG A 885 28.84 -33.96 -10.60
C ARG A 885 29.17 -33.49 -12.03
N ILE A 886 29.09 -32.20 -12.30
CA ILE A 886 29.47 -31.63 -13.61
C ILE A 886 31.00 -31.54 -13.67
N ALA A 887 31.63 -31.06 -12.59
CA ALA A 887 33.07 -30.97 -12.47
C ALA A 887 33.75 -32.33 -12.61
N SER A 888 33.25 -33.38 -11.98
CA SER A 888 33.85 -34.72 -12.09
C SER A 888 33.87 -35.23 -13.54
N ARG A 889 32.79 -34.99 -14.31
CA ARG A 889 32.74 -35.31 -15.75
C ARG A 889 33.68 -34.42 -16.56
N LEU A 890 33.72 -33.13 -16.26
CA LEU A 890 34.60 -32.17 -16.93
C LEU A 890 36.08 -32.54 -16.72
N PHE A 891 36.48 -32.88 -15.49
CA PHE A 891 37.82 -33.35 -15.17
C PHE A 891 38.13 -34.68 -15.87
N LEU A 892 37.20 -35.63 -15.89
CA LEU A 892 37.38 -36.89 -16.63
C LEU A 892 37.59 -36.65 -18.13
N ASN A 893 36.82 -35.75 -18.73
CA ASN A 893 36.97 -35.39 -20.14
C ASN A 893 38.30 -34.69 -20.39
N LEU A 894 38.72 -33.78 -19.51
CA LEU A 894 40.03 -33.14 -19.58
C LEU A 894 41.17 -34.17 -19.51
N SER A 895 41.11 -35.13 -18.59
CA SER A 895 42.08 -36.22 -18.50
C SER A 895 42.11 -37.09 -19.76
N ARG A 896 40.96 -37.35 -20.38
CA ARG A 896 40.88 -38.05 -21.67
C ARG A 896 41.56 -37.27 -22.80
N ILE A 897 41.29 -35.96 -22.91
CA ILE A 897 41.91 -35.09 -23.92
C ILE A 897 43.43 -35.12 -23.79
N LEU A 898 43.94 -34.93 -22.57
CA LEU A 898 45.38 -34.96 -22.27
C LEU A 898 46.00 -36.33 -22.58
N GLY A 899 45.32 -37.42 -22.21
CA GLY A 899 45.77 -38.79 -22.51
C GLY A 899 45.84 -39.09 -24.00
N ILE A 900 44.85 -38.63 -24.79
CA ILE A 900 44.84 -38.79 -26.26
C ILE A 900 45.98 -37.98 -26.89
N ARG A 901 46.22 -36.75 -26.41
CA ARG A 901 47.33 -35.92 -26.92
C ARG A 901 48.68 -36.55 -26.63
N LEU A 902 48.91 -37.04 -25.42
CA LEU A 902 50.14 -37.72 -25.05
C LEU A 902 50.40 -38.95 -25.94
N ALA A 903 49.37 -39.78 -26.17
CA ALA A 903 49.48 -40.94 -27.05
C ALA A 903 49.76 -40.58 -28.52
N LYS A 904 49.24 -39.44 -29.00
CA LYS A 904 49.56 -38.93 -30.35
C LYS A 904 51.01 -38.44 -30.45
N THR A 905 51.48 -37.69 -29.44
CA THR A 905 52.86 -37.22 -29.39
C THR A 905 53.84 -38.38 -29.32
N ASP A 906 53.54 -39.41 -28.53
CA ASP A 906 54.35 -40.63 -28.44
C ASP A 906 54.51 -41.31 -29.81
N LYS A 907 53.41 -41.51 -30.55
CA LYS A 907 53.45 -42.04 -31.92
C LYS A 907 54.29 -41.19 -32.87
N LEU A 908 54.13 -39.86 -32.82
CA LEU A 908 54.90 -38.94 -33.67
C LEU A 908 56.40 -38.96 -33.36
N LEU A 909 56.79 -39.21 -32.11
CA LEU A 909 58.19 -39.34 -31.71
C LEU A 909 58.81 -40.69 -32.12
N PHE A 910 58.01 -41.74 -32.28
CA PHE A 910 58.47 -43.05 -32.77
C PHE A 910 58.41 -43.20 -34.30
N GLU A 911 57.62 -42.37 -34.99
CA GLU A 911 57.52 -42.31 -36.46
C GLU A 911 58.44 -41.24 -37.09
N SER A 912 59.04 -40.35 -36.29
CA SER A 912 60.07 -39.36 -36.68
C SER A 912 61.49 -39.87 -36.44
#